data_AF-A0AAU9JRJ4-F1
#
_entry.id   AF-A0AAU9JRJ4-F1
#
_cell.length_a   1.000
_cell.length_b   1.000
_cell.length_c   1.000
_cell.angle_alpha   90.00
_cell.angle_beta   90.00
_cell.angle_gamma   90.00
#
_symmetry.space_group_name_H-M   'P 1'
#
loop_
_entity.id
_entity.type
_entity.pdbx_description
1 polymer ?
#
loop_
_entity_poly.entity_id
_entity_poly.type
_entity_poly.pdbx_seq_one_letter_code
_entity_poly.pdbx_strand_id
1 'polypeptide(L)'
;MIDNLLENSFRYFIIENSSDIEEIINKEVFNLGTNLYYLFTDDNTSWKIVENLENAKLLGLGSSVLMSHESSYNLTLEGSLIIAPKDQVSSESKEEYIANQILFAIQGILTDFNDQYELRQAAESLCPNHFCENSFSLLNVKNGSRVFIGDAFDQSFNNITFIGNSQAIPSSEKKVLEIGLNSGIHNPNGVQSYPFNTIEFAGSNLAISLINKDELGILDNFAIQGNSFDCGSTTVNATFQLSCFKQNITKIGLIYIPPSSTAVFNGIFTTFNKLNIKVPQIGSRIGSDAFSSISNYPLFARVSYNGVYIASMSVKILYTLGWRSCALIYQQSSFSIEFVTAFLTEAEKYKINILNDPASRSFPTATYYATLKANYSHIFQEAINCNARLIVYAVPINAAPDGIKVFHDLGMRNGDLLIYYANPGTISSMFTSSALYLDESKEAGTPSIAFEQPGYTGETGEMVADLLEKRYNIAKSDNLVQPCAYYDSLLLGALAIDFMINRGQDYTNATKLMTAIRKQSFRGCSGKVQIEDGMNNRVVDLIILQNAVLNKNTGNVTIIDSAYIKPLGTTLLQIIKPLVYPDNTTTVSLLRIVNGNCPFPDDKVRTFTKGRYLIFGISITVGISTAIITFYIWEKWWNIKVEQLITKQEMSIEDFMMGATVIIEFFQLISMGPNLASISALIGDLGNMLSLDINDFISTKNGVFWFFLGFIFGVVFIWAVLSVTVLFRLDERLPTIGLFRLLNKSADFLMPILDNLMFIPIVSLLLDVFICDESIGENFTDSFMIKDCYQFCWKGVGLRIFTSGRHSFDFLTVISLRHLLHDKDFIQTLFNNE
;
A
#
# COMPACT_ATOMS: atom_id res chain seq x y z
N MET A 1 6.20 41.32 -50.99
CA MET A 1 7.16 40.33 -51.55
C MET A 1 7.16 39.09 -50.69
N ILE A 2 7.56 39.19 -49.42
CA ILE A 2 7.53 38.10 -48.44
C ILE A 2 6.13 37.48 -48.29
N ASP A 3 5.08 38.30 -48.15
CA ASP A 3 3.69 37.81 -48.07
C ASP A 3 3.19 37.08 -49.34
N ASN A 4 3.80 37.38 -50.50
CA ASN A 4 3.49 36.72 -51.78
C ASN A 4 4.35 35.46 -52.01
N LEU A 5 5.55 35.40 -51.42
CA LEU A 5 6.45 34.24 -51.46
C LEU A 5 5.95 33.12 -50.54
N LEU A 6 5.16 33.48 -49.53
CA LEU A 6 4.82 32.63 -48.40
C LEU A 6 3.35 32.89 -48.01
N GLU A 7 2.42 32.29 -48.77
CA GLU A 7 0.96 32.39 -48.66
C GLU A 7 0.43 32.60 -47.21
N ASN A 8 0.36 33.83 -46.70
CA ASN A 8 -0.31 34.28 -45.45
C ASN A 8 -0.19 33.41 -44.15
N SER A 9 0.71 32.42 -44.10
CA SER A 9 0.65 31.33 -43.11
C SER A 9 1.83 31.32 -42.14
N PHE A 10 2.74 32.28 -42.26
CA PHE A 10 4.04 32.23 -41.59
C PHE A 10 4.15 33.24 -40.46
N ARG A 11 4.65 32.78 -39.32
CA ARG A 11 5.18 33.69 -38.29
C ARG A 11 6.61 34.03 -38.68
N TYR A 12 6.98 35.28 -38.52
CA TYR A 12 8.31 35.77 -38.84
C TYR A 12 8.81 36.72 -37.76
N PHE A 13 10.12 36.81 -37.63
CA PHE A 13 10.75 37.69 -36.67
C PHE A 13 11.87 38.48 -37.36
N ILE A 14 11.85 39.81 -37.20
CA ILE A 14 12.79 40.76 -37.78
C ILE A 14 13.69 41.27 -36.66
N ILE A 15 15.01 41.13 -36.83
CA ILE A 15 16.00 41.65 -35.88
C ILE A 15 16.75 42.81 -36.53
N GLU A 16 16.47 44.03 -36.07
CA GLU A 16 17.19 45.25 -36.44
C GLU A 16 18.08 45.65 -35.25
N ASN A 17 19.40 45.59 -35.47
CA ASN A 17 20.48 46.18 -34.65
C ASN A 17 20.20 46.32 -33.13
N SER A 18 20.61 45.34 -32.31
CA SER A 18 20.49 45.43 -30.85
C SER A 18 21.77 44.99 -30.12
N SER A 19 22.08 45.68 -29.02
CA SER A 19 23.14 45.33 -28.08
C SER A 19 22.85 44.06 -27.25
N ASP A 20 21.60 43.57 -27.25
CA ASP A 20 21.13 42.46 -26.40
C ASP A 20 20.46 41.34 -27.22
N ILE A 21 21.22 40.79 -28.18
CA ILE A 21 20.86 39.64 -29.02
C ILE A 21 20.31 38.47 -28.18
N GLU A 22 20.89 38.24 -27.00
CA GLU A 22 20.48 37.17 -26.10
C GLU A 22 19.08 37.40 -25.53
N GLU A 23 18.69 38.65 -25.21
CA GLU A 23 17.35 38.98 -24.73
C GLU A 23 16.30 38.81 -25.84
N ILE A 24 16.63 39.21 -27.06
CA ILE A 24 15.74 39.07 -28.23
C ILE A 24 15.50 37.60 -28.57
N ILE A 25 16.56 36.77 -28.62
CA ILE A 25 16.43 35.34 -28.88
C ILE A 25 15.62 34.68 -27.75
N ASN A 26 15.94 35.03 -26.50
CA ASN A 26 15.20 34.54 -25.34
C ASN A 26 13.71 34.90 -25.42
N LYS A 27 13.37 36.17 -25.63
CA LYS A 27 12.01 36.71 -25.52
C LYS A 27 11.12 36.48 -26.73
N GLU A 28 11.67 36.46 -27.93
CA GLU A 28 10.86 36.49 -29.15
C GLU A 28 10.99 35.18 -29.94
N VAL A 29 12.20 34.62 -30.03
CA VAL A 29 12.44 33.41 -30.82
C VAL A 29 11.95 32.15 -30.12
N PHE A 30 12.22 31.96 -28.82
CA PHE A 30 11.71 30.78 -28.11
C PHE A 30 10.18 30.80 -27.95
N ASN A 31 9.53 31.97 -28.03
CA ASN A 31 8.09 32.14 -27.80
C ASN A 31 7.24 31.81 -29.03
N LEU A 32 7.73 32.20 -30.20
CA LEU A 32 6.93 32.20 -31.42
C LEU A 32 6.83 30.83 -32.10
N GLY A 33 7.69 29.86 -31.72
CA GLY A 33 7.74 28.53 -32.37
C GLY A 33 8.09 28.63 -33.85
N THR A 34 8.80 29.68 -34.24
CA THR A 34 8.99 30.07 -35.62
C THR A 34 9.90 29.11 -36.36
N ASN A 35 9.47 28.66 -37.54
CA ASN A 35 10.31 27.87 -38.44
C ASN A 35 11.05 28.76 -39.46
N LEU A 36 10.74 30.05 -39.53
CA LEU A 36 11.30 30.97 -40.51
C LEU A 36 11.78 32.28 -39.88
N TYR A 37 13.08 32.56 -40.01
CA TYR A 37 13.75 33.69 -39.36
C TYR A 37 14.21 34.71 -40.38
N TYR A 38 13.96 36.01 -40.13
CA TYR A 38 14.41 37.09 -41.02
C TYR A 38 15.47 37.93 -40.34
N LEU A 39 16.65 37.97 -40.93
CA LEU A 39 17.80 38.68 -40.40
C LEU A 39 18.09 39.90 -41.29
N PHE A 40 17.74 41.09 -40.79
CA PHE A 40 18.03 42.39 -41.41
C PHE A 40 19.02 43.16 -40.55
N THR A 41 20.25 42.65 -40.46
CA THR A 41 21.32 43.22 -39.65
C THR A 41 22.68 42.96 -40.31
N ASP A 42 23.75 43.55 -39.79
CA ASP A 42 25.11 43.32 -40.28
C ASP A 42 25.57 41.84 -40.17
N ASP A 43 26.60 41.48 -40.94
CA ASP A 43 27.22 40.14 -40.98
C ASP A 43 27.55 39.58 -39.59
N ASN A 44 28.13 40.39 -38.69
CA ASN A 44 28.60 39.90 -37.38
C ASN A 44 27.43 39.60 -36.44
N THR A 45 26.42 40.47 -36.43
CA THR A 45 25.19 40.26 -35.65
C THR A 45 24.39 39.08 -36.19
N SER A 46 24.27 38.94 -37.51
CA SER A 46 23.58 37.81 -38.15
C SER A 46 24.27 36.48 -37.84
N TRP A 47 25.62 36.47 -37.87
CA TRP A 47 26.40 35.29 -37.47
C TRP A 47 26.17 34.89 -36.03
N LYS A 48 26.20 35.83 -35.09
CA LYS A 48 25.88 35.55 -33.68
C LYS A 48 24.46 35.05 -33.49
N ILE A 49 23.49 35.58 -34.23
CA ILE A 49 22.10 35.11 -34.14
C ILE A 49 22.02 33.67 -34.64
N VAL A 50 22.53 33.39 -35.84
CA VAL A 50 22.52 32.03 -36.40
C VAL A 50 23.26 31.05 -35.51
N GLU A 51 24.46 31.40 -35.02
CA GLU A 51 25.22 30.56 -34.09
C GLU A 51 24.40 30.26 -32.83
N ASN A 52 23.71 31.25 -32.27
CA ASN A 52 22.83 31.04 -31.12
C ASN A 52 21.60 30.18 -31.47
N LEU A 53 20.99 30.34 -32.65
CA LEU A 53 19.88 29.50 -33.10
C LEU A 53 20.31 28.04 -33.35
N GLU A 54 21.51 27.81 -33.90
CA GLU A 54 22.12 26.49 -34.07
C GLU A 54 22.44 25.85 -32.72
N ASN A 55 23.09 26.60 -31.82
CA ASN A 55 23.42 26.16 -30.47
C ASN A 55 22.17 25.82 -29.65
N ALA A 56 21.09 26.59 -29.82
CA ALA A 56 19.79 26.33 -29.22
C ALA A 56 18.98 25.24 -29.95
N LYS A 57 19.52 24.64 -31.02
CA LYS A 57 18.86 23.62 -31.86
C LYS A 57 17.50 24.07 -32.39
N LEU A 58 17.36 25.36 -32.66
CA LEU A 58 16.14 25.96 -33.19
C LEU A 58 16.11 25.89 -34.72
N LEU A 59 17.26 25.67 -35.36
CA LEU A 59 17.41 25.43 -36.80
C LEU A 59 17.45 23.93 -37.06
N GLY A 60 16.40 23.41 -37.69
CA GLY A 60 16.27 21.99 -38.02
C GLY A 60 15.67 21.75 -39.40
N LEU A 61 15.33 20.49 -39.67
CA LEU A 61 14.65 20.08 -40.88
C LEU A 61 13.29 20.78 -40.97
N GLY A 62 13.07 21.56 -42.04
CA GLY A 62 11.88 22.40 -42.18
C GLY A 62 11.99 23.79 -41.55
N SER A 63 13.18 24.23 -41.15
CA SER A 63 13.46 25.63 -40.82
C SER A 63 14.09 26.37 -42.00
N SER A 64 13.95 27.70 -42.04
CA SER A 64 14.63 28.56 -43.00
C SER A 64 15.07 29.87 -42.35
N VAL A 65 16.18 30.41 -42.83
CA VAL A 65 16.67 31.73 -42.45
C VAL A 65 16.76 32.55 -43.73
N LEU A 66 16.07 33.68 -43.78
CA LEU A 66 16.18 34.67 -44.84
C LEU A 66 17.04 35.83 -44.36
N MET A 67 18.16 36.03 -45.04
CA MET A 67 19.14 37.06 -44.72
C MET A 67 19.06 38.22 -45.70
N SER A 68 19.34 39.40 -45.19
CA SER A 68 19.60 40.57 -46.01
C SER A 68 20.98 40.50 -46.68
N HIS A 69 21.15 41.34 -47.69
CA HIS A 69 22.40 41.49 -48.42
C HIS A 69 23.58 41.93 -47.52
N GLU A 70 23.30 42.65 -46.43
CA GLU A 70 24.30 43.14 -45.45
C GLU A 70 24.84 42.03 -44.51
N SER A 71 24.19 40.86 -44.55
CA SER A 71 24.46 39.69 -43.70
C SER A 71 24.98 38.46 -44.47
N SER A 72 25.33 38.65 -45.75
CA SER A 72 25.46 37.58 -46.73
C SER A 72 26.87 37.07 -47.01
N TYR A 73 27.92 37.73 -46.51
CA TYR A 73 29.29 37.45 -46.96
C TYR A 73 30.02 36.44 -46.08
N ASN A 74 29.80 36.50 -44.76
CA ASN A 74 30.50 35.63 -43.81
C ASN A 74 29.68 34.39 -43.39
N LEU A 75 28.41 34.32 -43.79
CA LEU A 75 27.50 33.27 -43.33
C LEU A 75 27.26 32.19 -44.38
N THR A 76 27.69 30.96 -44.10
CA THR A 76 27.56 29.79 -44.98
C THR A 76 26.56 28.75 -44.44
N LEU A 77 25.49 29.21 -43.80
CA LEU A 77 24.45 28.32 -43.29
C LEU A 77 23.75 27.58 -44.43
N GLU A 78 23.99 26.28 -44.56
CA GLU A 78 23.43 25.44 -45.61
C GLU A 78 21.89 25.47 -45.61
N GLY A 79 21.31 25.73 -46.78
CA GLY A 79 19.86 25.83 -46.97
C GLY A 79 19.23 27.15 -46.53
N SER A 80 20.05 28.15 -46.18
CA SER A 80 19.58 29.52 -45.96
C SER A 80 19.31 30.26 -47.27
N LEU A 81 18.48 31.29 -47.19
CA LEU A 81 18.11 32.16 -48.29
C LEU A 81 18.70 33.55 -48.07
N ILE A 82 19.14 34.21 -49.14
CA ILE A 82 19.70 35.56 -49.08
C ILE A 82 18.98 36.40 -50.13
N ILE A 83 18.47 37.57 -49.73
CA ILE A 83 18.01 38.60 -50.64
C ILE A 83 19.17 39.57 -50.88
N ALA A 84 19.66 39.64 -52.11
CA ALA A 84 20.76 40.52 -52.48
C ALA A 84 20.45 41.28 -53.78
N PRO A 85 20.94 42.53 -53.96
CA PRO A 85 20.96 43.20 -55.25
C PRO A 85 21.51 42.28 -56.35
N LYS A 86 20.99 42.39 -57.57
CA LYS A 86 21.31 41.47 -58.68
C LYS A 86 22.79 41.38 -59.03
N ASP A 87 23.53 42.47 -58.84
CA ASP A 87 24.97 42.54 -59.11
C ASP A 87 25.84 42.01 -57.96
N GLN A 88 25.24 41.82 -56.78
CA GLN A 88 25.94 41.28 -55.61
C GLN A 88 26.15 39.75 -55.72
N VAL A 89 25.38 39.08 -56.59
CA VAL A 89 25.41 37.63 -56.79
C VAL A 89 26.81 37.12 -57.18
N SER A 90 27.60 37.93 -57.89
CA SER A 90 28.93 37.58 -58.38
C SER A 90 30.09 38.03 -57.49
N SER A 91 29.84 38.74 -56.39
CA SER A 91 30.92 39.33 -55.56
C SER A 91 31.22 38.45 -54.35
N GLU A 92 32.49 38.06 -54.12
CA GLU A 92 32.92 37.23 -53.00
C GLU A 92 33.01 38.00 -51.68
N SER A 93 33.17 39.33 -51.74
CA SER A 93 33.22 40.21 -50.56
C SER A 93 32.40 41.49 -50.73
N LYS A 94 32.14 42.18 -49.62
CA LYS A 94 31.49 43.49 -49.62
C LYS A 94 32.36 44.54 -50.31
N GLU A 95 33.66 44.49 -50.10
CA GLU A 95 34.64 45.36 -50.72
C GLU A 95 34.67 45.16 -52.24
N GLU A 96 34.62 43.90 -52.70
CA GLU A 96 34.55 43.58 -54.13
C GLU A 96 33.24 44.05 -54.75
N TYR A 97 32.11 43.88 -54.07
CA TYR A 97 30.83 44.42 -54.54
C TYR A 97 30.86 45.94 -54.68
N ILE A 98 31.33 46.64 -53.65
CA ILE A 98 31.49 48.10 -53.68
C ILE A 98 32.44 48.51 -54.81
N ALA A 99 33.56 47.81 -54.97
CA ALA A 99 34.50 48.06 -56.05
C ALA A 99 33.86 47.87 -57.43
N ASN A 100 33.10 46.78 -57.63
CA ASN A 100 32.39 46.49 -58.88
C ASN A 100 31.31 47.53 -59.18
N GLN A 101 30.56 47.98 -58.16
CA GLN A 101 29.56 49.04 -58.29
C GLN A 101 30.20 50.38 -58.66
N ILE A 102 31.30 50.75 -58.00
CA ILE A 102 32.08 51.95 -58.35
C ILE A 102 32.61 51.84 -59.78
N LEU A 103 33.13 50.68 -60.17
CA LEU A 103 33.72 50.45 -61.48
C LEU A 103 32.67 50.49 -62.59
N PHE A 104 31.48 49.94 -62.34
CA PHE A 104 30.32 50.02 -63.22
C PHE A 104 29.81 51.46 -63.35
N ALA A 105 29.70 52.20 -62.24
CA ALA A 105 29.34 53.61 -62.26
C ALA A 105 30.36 54.44 -63.06
N ILE A 106 31.67 54.18 -62.88
CA ILE A 106 32.74 54.82 -63.66
C ILE A 106 32.62 54.46 -65.15
N GLN A 107 32.33 53.21 -65.50
CA GLN A 107 32.14 52.79 -66.89
C GLN A 107 30.92 53.44 -67.54
N GLY A 108 29.81 53.59 -66.81
CA GLY A 108 28.62 54.34 -67.25
C GLY A 108 28.94 55.81 -67.51
N ILE A 109 29.66 56.45 -66.58
CA ILE A 109 30.15 57.84 -66.76
C ILE A 109 31.05 57.96 -67.99
N LEU A 110 31.91 56.98 -68.25
CA LEU A 110 32.84 56.96 -69.39
C LEU A 110 32.16 56.67 -70.74
N THR A 111 30.99 56.04 -70.76
CA THR A 111 30.28 55.67 -72.00
C THR A 111 29.31 56.74 -72.47
N ASP A 112 28.73 57.54 -71.56
CA ASP A 112 27.71 58.53 -71.91
C ASP A 112 28.23 59.97 -72.14
N PHE A 113 29.44 60.35 -71.70
CA PHE A 113 29.85 61.76 -71.73
C PHE A 113 31.31 62.01 -72.19
N ASN A 114 31.46 62.92 -73.16
CA ASN A 114 32.74 63.28 -73.79
C ASN A 114 33.30 64.64 -73.30
N ASP A 115 32.70 65.28 -72.30
CA ASP A 115 33.08 66.63 -71.83
C ASP A 115 33.30 66.69 -70.31
N GLN A 116 34.41 67.31 -69.89
CA GLN A 116 34.96 67.20 -68.52
C GLN A 116 34.17 67.99 -67.45
N TYR A 117 33.26 68.89 -67.84
CA TYR A 117 32.59 69.80 -66.89
C TYR A 117 31.27 69.25 -66.32
N GLU A 118 30.70 68.21 -66.91
CA GLU A 118 29.44 67.58 -66.44
C GLU A 118 29.66 66.40 -65.49
N LEU A 119 30.91 65.95 -65.31
CA LEU A 119 31.25 64.72 -64.58
C LEU A 119 30.81 64.71 -63.11
N ARG A 120 30.80 65.88 -62.45
CA ARG A 120 30.37 66.02 -61.05
C ARG A 120 28.84 65.98 -60.90
N GLN A 121 28.10 66.67 -61.77
CA GLN A 121 26.63 66.60 -61.78
C GLN A 121 26.14 65.23 -62.27
N ALA A 122 26.84 64.62 -63.22
CA ALA A 122 26.59 63.26 -63.69
C ALA A 122 26.79 62.24 -62.57
N ALA A 123 27.91 62.30 -61.84
CA ALA A 123 28.15 61.46 -60.65
C ALA A 123 27.08 61.67 -59.55
N GLU A 124 26.68 62.92 -59.30
CA GLU A 124 25.59 63.25 -58.35
C GLU A 124 24.20 62.76 -58.84
N SER A 125 23.97 62.63 -60.15
CA SER A 125 22.71 62.12 -60.74
C SER A 125 22.63 60.60 -60.91
N LEU A 126 23.78 59.93 -61.07
CA LEU A 126 23.89 58.47 -61.20
C LEU A 126 23.92 57.78 -59.83
N CYS A 127 24.45 58.43 -58.79
CA CYS A 127 24.52 57.87 -57.45
C CYS A 127 23.16 57.48 -56.83
N PRO A 128 22.06 58.25 -56.97
CA PRO A 128 20.76 57.83 -56.43
C PRO A 128 20.02 56.81 -57.30
N ASN A 129 20.25 56.83 -58.62
CA ASN A 129 19.45 56.07 -59.59
C ASN A 129 20.06 54.73 -60.00
N HIS A 130 21.38 54.51 -59.85
CA HIS A 130 22.03 53.23 -60.16
C HIS A 130 22.44 52.41 -58.94
N PHE A 131 22.57 53.03 -57.75
CA PHE A 131 22.73 52.26 -56.51
C PHE A 131 21.43 51.58 -56.05
N CYS A 132 20.29 51.88 -56.71
CA CYS A 132 18.96 51.45 -56.32
C CYS A 132 18.06 51.09 -57.53
N GLU A 133 18.57 50.47 -58.59
CA GLU A 133 17.64 49.73 -59.45
C GLU A 133 17.07 48.58 -58.61
N ASN A 134 15.76 48.64 -58.36
CA ASN A 134 14.97 47.78 -57.47
C ASN A 134 14.89 46.31 -57.94
N SER A 135 15.99 45.72 -58.39
CA SER A 135 16.11 44.32 -58.78
C SER A 135 16.91 43.57 -57.72
N PHE A 136 16.17 42.88 -56.85
CA PHE A 136 16.74 41.95 -55.89
C PHE A 136 16.72 40.55 -56.51
N SER A 137 17.76 39.79 -56.21
CA SER A 137 17.93 38.37 -56.50
C SER A 137 17.79 37.57 -55.21
N LEU A 138 17.18 36.39 -55.33
CA LEU A 138 17.13 35.41 -54.26
C LEU A 138 18.23 34.36 -54.47
N LEU A 139 19.07 34.18 -53.46
CA LEU A 139 20.16 33.21 -53.44
C LEU A 139 19.90 32.12 -52.41
N ASN A 140 20.32 30.89 -52.70
CA ASN A 140 20.35 29.77 -51.74
C ASN A 140 21.79 29.42 -51.41
N VAL A 141 22.09 29.16 -50.14
CA VAL A 141 23.39 28.57 -49.79
C VAL A 141 23.32 27.06 -49.97
N LYS A 142 24.13 26.52 -50.89
CA LYS A 142 24.27 25.09 -51.19
C LYS A 142 25.72 24.67 -51.27
N ASN A 143 26.09 23.60 -50.57
CA ASN A 143 27.45 23.10 -50.37
C ASN A 143 28.42 24.25 -50.01
N GLY A 144 27.99 25.16 -49.13
CA GLY A 144 28.76 26.35 -48.74
C GLY A 144 28.92 27.43 -49.82
N SER A 145 28.26 27.30 -50.98
CA SER A 145 28.29 28.29 -52.08
C SER A 145 26.93 28.95 -52.28
N ARG A 146 26.92 30.23 -52.68
CA ARG A 146 25.68 30.97 -52.98
C ARG A 146 25.24 30.66 -54.42
N VAL A 147 24.05 30.10 -54.56
CA VAL A 147 23.46 29.69 -55.85
C VAL A 147 22.27 30.57 -56.15
N PHE A 148 22.26 31.22 -57.31
CA PHE A 148 21.13 32.01 -57.78
C PHE A 148 19.90 31.13 -58.04
N ILE A 149 18.75 31.52 -57.48
CA ILE A 149 17.48 30.78 -57.61
C ILE A 149 16.51 31.51 -58.53
N GLY A 150 16.53 32.84 -58.53
CA GLY A 150 15.62 33.67 -59.32
C GLY A 150 15.61 35.12 -58.88
N ASP A 151 14.95 35.96 -59.66
CA ASP A 151 14.69 37.35 -59.28
C ASP A 151 13.66 37.36 -58.14
N ALA A 152 13.90 38.14 -57.09
CA ALA A 152 13.15 38.09 -55.82
C ALA A 152 11.66 38.47 -55.96
N PHE A 153 11.27 39.05 -57.09
CA PHE A 153 9.89 39.46 -57.41
C PHE A 153 9.18 38.52 -58.40
N ASP A 154 9.85 37.48 -58.90
CA ASP A 154 9.24 36.51 -59.81
C ASP A 154 8.47 35.42 -59.02
N GLN A 155 7.42 34.83 -59.59
CA GLN A 155 6.51 33.91 -58.87
C GLN A 155 6.94 32.43 -58.92
N SER A 156 7.97 32.08 -59.69
CA SER A 156 8.40 30.69 -59.87
C SER A 156 9.82 30.46 -59.37
N PHE A 157 9.96 30.15 -58.09
CA PHE A 157 11.23 29.66 -57.53
C PHE A 157 11.27 28.15 -57.59
N ASN A 158 12.19 27.59 -58.36
CA ASN A 158 12.41 26.15 -58.42
C ASN A 158 13.71 25.80 -57.68
N ASN A 159 13.73 24.61 -57.07
CA ASN A 159 14.96 24.00 -56.56
C ASN A 159 15.57 24.71 -55.33
N ILE A 160 14.75 25.26 -54.43
CA ILE A 160 15.23 25.74 -53.12
C ILE A 160 15.59 24.53 -52.25
N THR A 161 16.75 24.59 -51.60
CA THR A 161 17.11 23.70 -50.50
C THR A 161 17.00 24.49 -49.20
N PHE A 162 16.23 23.99 -48.24
CA PHE A 162 16.09 24.53 -46.90
C PHE A 162 17.04 23.83 -45.92
N ILE A 163 17.12 24.34 -44.70
CA ILE A 163 18.01 23.81 -43.65
C ILE A 163 17.75 22.32 -43.44
N GLY A 164 18.83 21.54 -43.31
CA GLY A 164 18.77 20.07 -43.24
C GLY A 164 18.62 19.39 -44.61
N ASN A 165 18.96 20.08 -45.70
CA ASN A 165 18.87 19.60 -47.08
C ASN A 165 17.45 19.21 -47.53
N SER A 166 16.43 19.85 -46.95
CA SER A 166 15.03 19.63 -47.30
C SER A 166 14.66 20.41 -48.56
N GLN A 167 13.89 19.82 -49.47
CA GLN A 167 13.21 20.58 -50.53
C GLN A 167 11.77 20.96 -50.16
N ALA A 168 11.27 20.48 -49.02
CA ALA A 168 9.96 20.86 -48.52
C ALA A 168 10.01 22.28 -47.94
N ILE A 169 9.07 23.12 -48.37
CA ILE A 169 8.85 24.45 -47.80
C ILE A 169 8.64 24.29 -46.29
N PRO A 170 9.31 25.09 -45.43
CA PRO A 170 9.00 25.16 -44.01
C PRO A 170 7.48 25.22 -43.80
N SER A 171 6.89 24.33 -43.01
CA SER A 171 5.44 24.35 -42.83
C SER A 171 5.06 25.40 -41.76
N SER A 172 3.85 25.94 -41.87
CA SER A 172 3.18 26.67 -40.79
C SER A 172 2.74 25.73 -39.65
N GLU A 173 3.07 24.45 -39.72
CA GLU A 173 2.72 23.48 -38.70
C GLU A 173 3.53 23.77 -37.44
N LYS A 174 2.91 23.42 -36.31
CA LYS A 174 3.50 23.61 -34.99
C LYS A 174 4.88 22.98 -34.91
N LYS A 175 5.82 23.69 -34.29
CA LYS A 175 7.16 23.19 -34.06
C LYS A 175 7.14 21.96 -33.15
N VAL A 176 7.80 20.89 -33.56
CA VAL A 176 7.78 19.63 -32.81
C VAL A 176 8.80 19.65 -31.67
N LEU A 177 8.34 19.34 -30.46
CA LEU A 177 9.12 19.14 -29.24
C LEU A 177 9.19 17.65 -28.95
N GLU A 178 10.39 17.09 -28.97
CA GLU A 178 10.61 15.67 -28.69
C GLU A 178 10.63 15.40 -27.18
N ILE A 179 9.96 14.33 -26.75
CA ILE A 179 9.96 13.82 -25.37
C ILE A 179 10.20 12.30 -25.41
N GLY A 180 11.15 11.81 -24.62
CA GLY A 180 11.43 10.39 -24.53
C GLY A 180 10.51 9.67 -23.54
N LEU A 181 9.94 8.54 -23.96
CA LEU A 181 9.02 7.72 -23.18
C LEU A 181 9.54 6.28 -23.12
N ASN A 182 9.84 5.73 -21.95
CA ASN A 182 10.23 4.31 -21.85
C ASN A 182 9.03 3.36 -21.87
N SER A 183 8.24 3.41 -22.94
CA SER A 183 6.98 2.67 -23.09
C SER A 183 7.16 1.21 -23.52
N GLY A 184 8.40 0.77 -23.77
CA GLY A 184 8.72 -0.57 -24.23
C GLY A 184 8.37 -1.67 -23.23
N ILE A 185 8.16 -2.88 -23.74
CA ILE A 185 7.72 -4.04 -22.94
C ILE A 185 8.87 -4.98 -22.62
N HIS A 186 9.98 -4.90 -23.35
CA HIS A 186 11.02 -5.91 -23.27
C HIS A 186 11.89 -5.70 -22.03
N ASN A 187 12.35 -6.83 -21.51
CA ASN A 187 13.42 -6.88 -20.51
C ASN A 187 14.65 -7.54 -21.16
N PRO A 188 15.82 -7.49 -20.51
CA PRO A 188 17.02 -8.18 -21.01
C PRO A 188 16.74 -9.66 -21.29
N ASN A 189 17.44 -10.23 -22.28
CA ASN A 189 17.27 -11.63 -22.70
C ASN A 189 17.26 -12.59 -21.50
N GLY A 190 16.26 -13.47 -21.45
CA GLY A 190 16.04 -14.42 -20.35
C GLY A 190 15.11 -13.93 -19.24
N VAL A 191 14.63 -12.68 -19.31
CA VAL A 191 13.62 -12.13 -18.39
C VAL A 191 12.31 -11.92 -19.14
N GLN A 192 11.18 -12.24 -18.51
CA GLN A 192 9.84 -12.06 -19.08
C GLN A 192 9.56 -10.58 -19.39
N SER A 193 8.99 -10.29 -20.55
CA SER A 193 8.49 -8.95 -20.90
C SER A 193 7.38 -8.50 -19.94
N TYR A 194 7.20 -7.18 -19.80
CA TYR A 194 6.15 -6.57 -18.98
C TYR A 194 5.17 -5.77 -19.86
N PRO A 195 4.15 -6.43 -20.46
CA PRO A 195 3.19 -5.78 -21.35
C PRO A 195 2.43 -4.61 -20.71
N PHE A 196 2.19 -4.68 -19.39
CA PHE A 196 1.51 -3.64 -18.63
C PHE A 196 2.16 -2.26 -18.76
N ASN A 197 3.48 -2.17 -19.03
CA ASN A 197 4.15 -0.88 -19.20
C ASN A 197 3.50 -0.03 -20.31
N THR A 198 3.07 -0.66 -21.42
CA THR A 198 2.39 0.06 -22.51
C THR A 198 1.06 0.65 -22.10
N ILE A 199 0.32 -0.07 -21.23
CA ILE A 199 -0.95 0.40 -20.66
C ILE A 199 -0.69 1.59 -19.74
N GLU A 200 0.35 1.54 -18.91
CA GLU A 200 0.70 2.67 -18.04
C GLU A 200 1.03 3.94 -18.86
N PHE A 201 1.79 3.81 -19.96
CA PHE A 201 2.14 4.94 -20.83
C PHE A 201 0.99 5.46 -21.72
N ALA A 202 -0.16 4.78 -21.76
CA ALA A 202 -1.34 5.29 -22.45
C ALA A 202 -1.76 6.69 -21.95
N GLY A 203 -1.51 6.98 -20.66
CA GLY A 203 -1.74 8.30 -20.09
C GLY A 203 -0.87 9.40 -20.69
N SER A 204 0.42 9.15 -20.88
CA SER A 204 1.30 10.12 -21.56
C SER A 204 0.88 10.29 -23.03
N ASN A 205 0.55 9.21 -23.74
CA ASN A 205 0.07 9.31 -25.12
C ASN A 205 -1.24 10.10 -25.24
N LEU A 206 -2.14 9.95 -24.27
CA LEU A 206 -3.37 10.74 -24.20
C LEU A 206 -3.05 12.22 -24.02
N ALA A 207 -2.17 12.57 -23.07
CA ALA A 207 -1.77 13.97 -22.86
C ALA A 207 -1.12 14.59 -24.12
N ILE A 208 -0.25 13.87 -24.82
CA ILE A 208 0.29 14.30 -26.13
C ILE A 208 -0.84 14.58 -27.11
N SER A 209 -1.82 13.66 -27.21
CA SER A 209 -2.93 13.84 -28.13
C SER A 209 -3.81 15.05 -27.81
N LEU A 210 -4.01 15.37 -26.53
CA LEU A 210 -4.83 16.52 -26.13
C LEU A 210 -4.11 17.84 -26.39
N ILE A 211 -2.80 17.90 -26.12
CA ILE A 211 -1.95 19.06 -26.40
C ILE A 211 -1.91 19.33 -27.91
N ASN A 212 -1.61 18.31 -28.73
CA ASN A 212 -1.47 18.50 -30.17
C ASN A 212 -2.77 18.91 -30.87
N LYS A 213 -3.94 18.62 -30.26
CA LYS A 213 -5.27 19.00 -30.74
C LYS A 213 -5.80 20.31 -30.14
N ASP A 214 -4.99 21.03 -29.37
CA ASP A 214 -5.37 22.27 -28.68
C ASP A 214 -6.52 22.12 -27.67
N GLU A 215 -6.79 20.90 -27.19
CA GLU A 215 -7.86 20.65 -26.22
C GLU A 215 -7.52 21.18 -24.81
N LEU A 216 -6.24 21.49 -24.54
CA LEU A 216 -5.76 21.99 -23.25
C LEU A 216 -5.36 23.48 -23.25
N GLY A 217 -5.27 24.13 -24.41
CA GLY A 217 -4.86 25.54 -24.53
C GLY A 217 -3.45 25.84 -24.00
N ILE A 218 -2.51 24.93 -24.22
CA ILE A 218 -1.08 25.10 -23.89
C ILE A 218 -0.27 24.75 -25.13
N LEU A 219 0.92 25.36 -25.27
CA LEU A 219 1.82 25.10 -26.40
C LEU A 219 1.18 25.38 -27.77
N ASP A 220 0.44 26.48 -27.92
CA ASP A 220 -0.33 26.82 -29.13
C ASP A 220 0.48 26.71 -30.45
N ASN A 221 1.79 26.96 -30.39
CA ASN A 221 2.69 26.97 -31.56
C ASN A 221 3.57 25.72 -31.66
N PHE A 222 3.39 24.77 -30.75
CA PHE A 222 4.25 23.61 -30.60
C PHE A 222 3.43 22.32 -30.54
N ALA A 223 3.95 21.26 -31.14
CA ALA A 223 3.41 19.92 -31.02
C ALA A 223 4.40 19.07 -30.22
N ILE A 224 3.92 18.12 -29.46
CA ILE A 224 4.76 17.15 -28.76
C ILE A 224 4.85 15.87 -29.59
N GLN A 225 6.07 15.36 -29.77
CA GLN A 225 6.32 14.03 -30.29
C GLN A 225 6.92 13.13 -29.20
N GLY A 226 6.17 12.09 -28.82
CA GLY A 226 6.62 11.06 -27.89
C GLY A 226 7.47 10.01 -28.59
N ASN A 227 8.77 10.00 -28.31
CA ASN A 227 9.69 8.98 -28.81
C ASN A 227 9.71 7.79 -27.84
N SER A 228 9.20 6.65 -28.29
CA SER A 228 9.15 5.42 -27.50
C SER A 228 10.53 4.73 -27.43
N PHE A 229 10.93 4.36 -26.22
CA PHE A 229 12.14 3.60 -25.91
C PHE A 229 11.77 2.25 -25.31
N ASP A 230 12.57 1.23 -25.62
CA ASP A 230 12.47 -0.10 -25.03
C ASP A 230 13.79 -0.49 -24.38
N CYS A 231 14.17 0.29 -23.36
CA CYS A 231 15.43 0.13 -22.66
C CYS A 231 15.26 -0.57 -21.30
N GLY A 232 14.26 -1.46 -21.20
CA GLY A 232 13.96 -2.23 -20.01
C GLY A 232 12.77 -1.65 -19.24
N SER A 233 11.90 -2.52 -18.75
CA SER A 233 10.65 -2.14 -18.06
C SER A 233 10.68 -2.48 -16.57
N THR A 234 11.13 -3.67 -16.18
CA THR A 234 11.12 -4.13 -14.78
C THR A 234 12.48 -4.53 -14.22
N THR A 235 13.46 -4.88 -15.07
CA THR A 235 14.76 -5.41 -14.63
C THR A 235 15.94 -4.59 -15.16
N VAL A 236 16.95 -4.40 -14.30
CA VAL A 236 18.15 -3.64 -14.63
C VAL A 236 19.18 -4.53 -15.32
N ASN A 237 19.67 -4.10 -16.48
CA ASN A 237 20.90 -4.62 -17.07
C ASN A 237 21.66 -3.44 -17.71
N ALA A 238 22.81 -3.12 -17.14
CA ALA A 238 23.57 -1.94 -17.53
C ALA A 238 24.04 -2.00 -18.99
N THR A 239 24.39 -3.19 -19.51
CA THR A 239 24.85 -3.36 -20.89
C THR A 239 23.70 -3.15 -21.88
N PHE A 240 22.53 -3.74 -21.58
CA PHE A 240 21.32 -3.62 -22.38
C PHE A 240 20.82 -2.17 -22.43
N GLN A 241 20.79 -1.49 -21.29
CA GLN A 241 20.40 -0.07 -21.21
C GLN A 241 21.39 0.81 -21.98
N LEU A 242 22.69 0.60 -21.78
CA LEU A 242 23.73 1.37 -22.45
C LEU A 242 23.66 1.22 -23.97
N SER A 243 23.48 0.01 -24.49
CA SER A 243 23.34 -0.21 -25.94
C SER A 243 22.08 0.45 -26.50
N CYS A 244 20.95 0.32 -25.80
CA CYS A 244 19.66 0.90 -26.21
C CYS A 244 19.71 2.43 -26.31
N PHE A 245 20.22 3.12 -25.27
CA PHE A 245 20.31 4.58 -25.29
C PHE A 245 21.40 5.11 -26.22
N LYS A 246 22.54 4.40 -26.36
CA LYS A 246 23.59 4.83 -27.29
C LYS A 246 23.11 4.86 -28.75
N GLN A 247 22.24 3.93 -29.14
CA GLN A 247 21.65 3.89 -30.49
C GLN A 247 20.58 4.97 -30.71
N ASN A 248 19.92 5.42 -29.65
CA ASN A 248 18.76 6.32 -29.73
C ASN A 248 19.00 7.67 -29.02
N ILE A 249 20.26 8.05 -28.77
CA ILE A 249 20.61 9.22 -27.95
C ILE A 249 20.03 10.52 -28.51
N THR A 250 19.93 10.62 -29.83
CA THR A 250 19.38 11.79 -30.52
C THR A 250 17.87 11.95 -30.36
N LYS A 251 17.15 10.91 -29.94
CA LYS A 251 15.68 10.88 -29.84
C LYS A 251 15.14 11.12 -28.43
N ILE A 252 16.02 11.31 -27.43
CA ILE A 252 15.61 11.45 -26.01
C ILE A 252 14.80 12.73 -25.78
N GLY A 253 15.08 13.77 -26.56
CA GLY A 253 14.32 15.02 -26.51
C GLY A 253 14.61 15.88 -25.28
N LEU A 254 13.65 16.75 -24.94
CA LEU A 254 13.75 17.75 -23.87
C LEU A 254 13.47 17.20 -22.47
N ILE A 255 12.65 16.16 -22.39
CA ILE A 255 12.21 15.53 -21.13
C ILE A 255 12.20 14.02 -21.36
N TYR A 256 12.51 13.26 -20.31
CA TYR A 256 12.42 11.80 -20.33
C TYR A 256 11.49 11.29 -19.24
N ILE A 257 10.51 10.45 -19.60
CA ILE A 257 9.61 9.79 -18.65
C ILE A 257 10.06 8.33 -18.48
N PRO A 258 10.66 7.96 -17.33
CA PRO A 258 11.11 6.61 -17.04
C PRO A 258 9.93 5.64 -16.73
N PRO A 259 10.18 4.32 -16.72
CA PRO A 259 9.18 3.34 -16.31
C PRO A 259 8.97 3.39 -14.79
N SER A 260 7.89 2.75 -14.32
CA SER A 260 7.48 2.77 -12.91
C SER A 260 8.45 2.04 -11.98
N SER A 261 9.32 1.17 -12.50
CA SER A 261 10.31 0.43 -11.72
C SER A 261 11.45 1.33 -11.20
N THR A 262 11.49 1.50 -9.88
CA THR A 262 12.57 2.19 -9.15
C THR A 262 13.97 1.66 -9.51
N ALA A 263 14.12 0.34 -9.63
CA ALA A 263 15.41 -0.27 -9.96
C ALA A 263 15.84 0.12 -11.37
N VAL A 264 14.93 0.02 -12.34
CA VAL A 264 15.18 0.38 -13.74
C VAL A 264 15.50 1.85 -13.88
N PHE A 265 14.77 2.73 -13.19
CA PHE A 265 15.08 4.15 -13.14
C PHE A 265 16.51 4.42 -12.68
N ASN A 266 16.95 3.79 -11.58
CA ASN A 266 18.33 3.95 -11.11
C ASN A 266 19.36 3.50 -12.17
N GLY A 267 19.07 2.42 -12.89
CA GLY A 267 19.88 1.95 -14.01
C GLY A 267 19.93 2.94 -15.18
N ILE A 268 18.79 3.54 -15.54
CA ILE A 268 18.68 4.59 -16.55
C ILE A 268 19.46 5.83 -16.13
N PHE A 269 19.27 6.31 -14.90
CA PHE A 269 19.99 7.47 -14.36
C PHE A 269 21.50 7.26 -14.40
N THR A 270 21.97 6.10 -13.98
CA THR A 270 23.39 5.72 -14.06
C THR A 270 23.89 5.70 -15.51
N THR A 271 23.06 5.21 -16.43
CA THR A 271 23.39 5.15 -17.86
C THR A 271 23.45 6.55 -18.48
N PHE A 272 22.53 7.45 -18.12
CA PHE A 272 22.53 8.84 -18.57
C PHE A 272 23.78 9.56 -18.10
N ASN A 273 24.18 9.39 -16.84
CA ASN A 273 25.43 9.95 -16.32
C ASN A 273 26.66 9.43 -17.09
N LYS A 274 26.71 8.12 -17.41
CA LYS A 274 27.80 7.53 -18.21
C LYS A 274 27.86 8.06 -19.64
N LEU A 275 26.71 8.34 -20.25
CA LEU A 275 26.61 8.89 -21.60
C LEU A 275 26.64 10.43 -21.62
N ASN A 276 26.81 11.09 -20.47
CA ASN A 276 26.73 12.54 -20.30
C ASN A 276 25.42 13.15 -20.88
N ILE A 277 24.31 12.41 -20.75
CA ILE A 277 22.98 12.85 -21.16
C ILE A 277 22.40 13.70 -20.03
N LYS A 278 22.17 14.99 -20.29
CA LYS A 278 21.58 15.94 -19.34
C LYS A 278 20.16 16.26 -19.76
N VAL A 279 19.20 15.47 -19.29
CA VAL A 279 17.78 15.64 -19.59
C VAL A 279 16.96 15.52 -18.29
N PRO A 280 16.01 16.44 -18.03
CA PRO A 280 15.03 16.31 -16.96
C PRO A 280 14.25 14.99 -17.03
N GLN A 281 14.21 14.28 -15.90
CA GLN A 281 13.47 13.03 -15.75
C GLN A 281 12.27 13.22 -14.83
N ILE A 282 11.06 12.85 -15.27
CA ILE A 282 9.82 12.99 -14.49
C ILE A 282 9.23 11.62 -14.18
N GLY A 283 9.39 11.17 -12.93
CA GLY A 283 8.93 9.86 -12.46
C GLY A 283 7.43 9.80 -12.17
N SER A 284 6.73 8.86 -12.80
CA SER A 284 5.29 8.65 -12.57
C SER A 284 4.98 7.85 -11.30
N ARG A 285 5.79 6.85 -10.94
CA ARG A 285 5.53 5.93 -9.81
C ARG A 285 6.78 5.48 -9.04
N ILE A 286 7.83 6.30 -9.08
CA ILE A 286 9.08 5.99 -8.39
C ILE A 286 8.87 6.36 -6.92
N GLY A 287 8.66 5.37 -6.05
CA GLY A 287 8.26 5.57 -4.65
C GLY A 287 9.40 5.61 -3.62
N SER A 288 10.63 5.25 -4.00
CA SER A 288 11.76 5.16 -3.05
C SER A 288 12.24 6.53 -2.57
N ASP A 289 12.57 6.64 -1.28
CA ASP A 289 13.04 7.89 -0.67
C ASP A 289 14.46 8.26 -1.10
N ALA A 290 15.24 7.30 -1.60
CA ALA A 290 16.59 7.54 -2.11
C ALA A 290 16.63 8.64 -3.19
N PHE A 291 15.53 8.85 -3.92
CA PHE A 291 15.41 9.83 -5.00
C PHE A 291 14.85 11.19 -4.56
N SER A 292 14.52 11.38 -3.28
CA SER A 292 13.95 12.63 -2.76
C SER A 292 14.91 13.82 -2.83
N SER A 293 16.24 13.57 -2.74
CA SER A 293 17.26 14.62 -2.66
C SER A 293 17.59 15.26 -4.01
N ILE A 294 17.43 16.59 -4.08
CA ILE A 294 17.87 17.41 -5.22
C ILE A 294 19.39 17.36 -5.41
N SER A 295 20.19 17.25 -4.34
CA SER A 295 21.65 17.24 -4.47
C SER A 295 22.14 15.99 -5.21
N ASN A 296 21.48 14.85 -4.97
CA ASN A 296 21.86 13.56 -5.53
C ASN A 296 21.23 13.33 -6.91
N TYR A 297 20.00 13.84 -7.10
CA TYR A 297 19.23 13.70 -8.35
C TYR A 297 18.75 15.08 -8.84
N PRO A 298 19.67 15.94 -9.32
CA PRO A 298 19.35 17.34 -9.64
C PRO A 298 18.44 17.51 -10.85
N LEU A 299 18.40 16.52 -11.76
CA LEU A 299 17.56 16.48 -12.95
C LEU A 299 16.40 15.49 -12.81
N PHE A 300 15.89 15.26 -11.59
CA PHE A 300 14.75 14.39 -11.34
C PHE A 300 13.64 15.11 -10.57
N ALA A 301 12.39 14.79 -10.88
CA ALA A 301 11.21 15.09 -10.08
C ALA A 301 10.20 13.95 -10.23
N ARG A 302 9.25 13.79 -9.31
CA ARG A 302 8.19 12.76 -9.40
C ARG A 302 6.82 13.29 -9.07
N VAL A 303 5.80 12.76 -9.75
CA VAL A 303 4.37 13.02 -9.48
C VAL A 303 3.73 11.97 -8.58
N SER A 304 4.49 10.97 -8.13
CA SER A 304 4.08 10.00 -7.12
C SER A 304 4.48 10.43 -5.72
N TYR A 305 3.74 9.92 -4.73
CA TYR A 305 4.07 10.10 -3.32
C TYR A 305 5.32 9.30 -2.92
N ASN A 306 6.00 9.82 -1.89
CA ASN A 306 7.12 9.13 -1.24
C ASN A 306 6.58 7.98 -0.36
N GLY A 307 7.12 6.76 -0.53
CA GLY A 307 6.73 5.60 0.28
C GLY A 307 6.95 5.80 1.78
N VAL A 308 8.00 6.53 2.17
CA VAL A 308 8.28 6.90 3.57
C VAL A 308 7.16 7.75 4.15
N TYR A 309 6.66 8.73 3.39
CA TYR A 309 5.55 9.57 3.83
C TYR A 309 4.27 8.76 4.05
N ILE A 310 3.96 7.84 3.12
CA ILE A 310 2.82 6.94 3.26
C ILE A 310 2.96 6.09 4.52
N ALA A 311 4.15 5.55 4.81
CA ALA A 311 4.42 4.79 6.03
C ALA A 311 4.12 5.61 7.30
N SER A 312 4.67 6.83 7.38
CA SER A 312 4.46 7.72 8.51
C SER A 312 2.99 8.10 8.69
N MET A 313 2.29 8.42 7.60
CA MET A 313 0.87 8.75 7.65
C MET A 313 0.02 7.56 8.07
N SER A 314 0.38 6.35 7.61
CA SER A 314 -0.31 5.11 7.96
C SER A 314 -0.34 4.89 9.46
N VAL A 315 0.79 5.06 10.15
CA VAL A 315 0.88 4.94 11.62
C VAL A 315 -0.07 5.93 12.29
N LYS A 316 -0.03 7.20 11.88
CA LYS A 316 -0.88 8.26 12.46
C LYS A 316 -2.37 7.96 12.28
N ILE A 317 -2.77 7.47 11.10
CA ILE A 317 -4.16 7.11 10.83
C ILE A 317 -4.57 5.86 11.60
N LEU A 318 -3.75 4.81 11.65
CA LEU A 318 -4.01 3.62 12.45
C LEU A 318 -4.20 3.98 13.93
N TYR A 319 -3.33 4.84 14.48
CA TYR A 319 -3.49 5.36 15.83
C TYR A 319 -4.82 6.13 16.01
N THR A 320 -5.18 6.98 15.05
CA THR A 320 -6.43 7.76 15.08
C THR A 320 -7.66 6.87 15.04
N LEU A 321 -7.61 5.77 14.26
CA LEU A 321 -8.67 4.77 14.19
C LEU A 321 -8.79 3.96 15.49
N GLY A 322 -7.81 4.02 16.39
CA GLY A 322 -7.82 3.33 17.68
C GLY A 322 -6.86 2.15 17.77
N TRP A 323 -6.10 1.83 16.73
CA TRP A 323 -5.10 0.77 16.78
C TRP A 323 -3.94 1.14 17.71
N ARG A 324 -3.57 0.20 18.57
CA ARG A 324 -2.46 0.34 19.54
C ARG A 324 -1.44 -0.79 19.46
N SER A 325 -1.77 -1.87 18.76
CA SER A 325 -0.90 -3.04 18.58
C SER A 325 -1.11 -3.66 17.21
N CYS A 326 -0.04 -4.20 16.63
CA CYS A 326 -0.09 -4.94 15.37
C CYS A 326 1.06 -5.96 15.27
N ALA A 327 0.94 -6.91 14.34
CA ALA A 327 2.07 -7.68 13.86
C ALA A 327 2.61 -7.06 12.57
N LEU A 328 3.90 -7.23 12.31
CA LEU A 328 4.57 -6.70 11.12
C LEU A 328 5.27 -7.82 10.36
N ILE A 329 4.96 -7.95 9.07
CA ILE A 329 5.67 -8.85 8.15
C ILE A 329 6.07 -8.08 6.91
N TYR A 330 7.31 -8.24 6.46
CA TYR A 330 7.82 -7.60 5.25
C TYR A 330 8.80 -8.47 4.47
N GLN A 331 8.90 -8.21 3.17
CA GLN A 331 9.91 -8.81 2.30
C GLN A 331 11.18 -7.95 2.34
N GLN A 332 12.37 -8.54 2.22
CA GLN A 332 13.64 -7.82 2.12
C GLN A 332 13.85 -7.18 0.73
N SER A 333 12.89 -6.36 0.29
CA SER A 333 12.98 -5.51 -0.89
C SER A 333 13.33 -4.07 -0.48
N SER A 334 13.96 -3.29 -1.37
CA SER A 334 14.32 -1.89 -1.06
C SER A 334 13.11 -1.05 -0.63
N PHE A 335 11.99 -1.18 -1.35
CA PHE A 335 10.71 -0.54 -1.00
C PHE A 335 10.24 -0.91 0.41
N SER A 336 10.16 -2.22 0.69
CA SER A 336 9.66 -2.72 1.97
C SER A 336 10.55 -2.29 3.14
N ILE A 337 11.87 -2.29 2.97
CA ILE A 337 12.82 -1.87 4.01
C ILE A 337 12.66 -0.38 4.32
N GLU A 338 12.60 0.48 3.29
CA GLU A 338 12.38 1.92 3.47
C GLU A 338 11.04 2.19 4.17
N PHE A 339 9.96 1.54 3.72
CA PHE A 339 8.64 1.65 4.34
C PHE A 339 8.67 1.23 5.81
N VAL A 340 9.21 0.05 6.11
CA VAL A 340 9.22 -0.51 7.47
C VAL A 340 10.07 0.32 8.41
N THR A 341 11.21 0.84 7.95
CA THR A 341 12.07 1.70 8.77
C THR A 341 11.32 2.96 9.21
N ALA A 342 10.63 3.62 8.28
CA ALA A 342 9.79 4.78 8.57
C ALA A 342 8.58 4.43 9.46
N PHE A 343 7.94 3.29 9.18
CA PHE A 343 6.80 2.79 9.95
C PHE A 343 7.18 2.52 11.40
N LEU A 344 8.30 1.82 11.66
CA LEU A 344 8.77 1.51 13.01
C LEU A 344 9.13 2.77 13.79
N THR A 345 9.82 3.72 13.14
CA THR A 345 10.19 5.01 13.74
C THR A 345 8.96 5.80 14.20
N GLU A 346 7.94 5.89 13.35
CA GLU A 346 6.69 6.58 13.73
C GLU A 346 5.86 5.74 14.71
N ALA A 347 5.85 4.41 14.60
CA ALA A 347 5.12 3.53 15.52
C ALA A 347 5.63 3.70 16.96
N GLU A 348 6.95 3.83 17.16
CA GLU A 348 7.55 4.14 18.46
C GLU A 348 7.02 5.48 19.03
N LYS A 349 6.98 6.52 18.19
CA LYS A 349 6.48 7.85 18.57
C LYS A 349 5.00 7.85 18.99
N TYR A 350 4.17 7.09 18.30
CA TYR A 350 2.73 6.93 18.61
C TYR A 350 2.43 5.79 19.58
N LYS A 351 3.46 5.12 20.12
CA LYS A 351 3.34 3.97 21.05
C LYS A 351 2.47 2.84 20.50
N ILE A 352 2.59 2.53 19.21
CA ILE A 352 2.00 1.33 18.61
C ILE A 352 2.94 0.15 18.86
N ASN A 353 2.47 -0.85 19.62
CA ASN A 353 3.26 -2.02 19.98
C ASN A 353 3.31 -3.03 18.81
N ILE A 354 4.53 -3.38 18.36
CA ILE A 354 4.74 -4.45 17.37
C ILE A 354 4.95 -5.77 18.13
N LEU A 355 3.98 -6.68 18.02
CA LEU A 355 3.87 -7.83 18.93
C LEU A 355 4.79 -9.01 18.57
N ASN A 356 5.10 -9.22 17.29
CA ASN A 356 5.97 -10.32 16.85
C ASN A 356 7.47 -9.97 16.95
N ASP A 357 8.29 -10.98 17.27
CA ASP A 357 9.74 -10.85 17.43
C ASP A 357 10.40 -10.20 16.19
N PRO A 358 11.27 -9.17 16.35
CA PRO A 358 12.10 -8.62 15.28
C PRO A 358 12.74 -9.64 14.33
N ALA A 359 13.23 -10.77 14.85
CA ALA A 359 13.85 -11.83 14.04
C ALA A 359 12.85 -12.53 13.09
N SER A 360 11.57 -12.51 13.44
CA SER A 360 10.46 -13.16 12.72
C SER A 360 9.57 -12.16 11.98
N ARG A 361 10.14 -11.03 11.51
CA ARG A 361 9.41 -10.01 10.72
C ARG A 361 9.71 -10.04 9.23
N SER A 362 10.82 -10.64 8.82
CA SER A 362 11.33 -10.47 7.46
C SER A 362 11.65 -11.78 6.74
N PHE A 363 11.35 -11.85 5.44
CA PHE A 363 11.75 -12.96 4.57
C PHE A 363 12.45 -12.46 3.28
N PRO A 364 13.30 -13.28 2.63
CA PRO A 364 14.07 -12.85 1.46
C PRO A 364 13.24 -12.52 0.23
N THR A 365 13.82 -11.72 -0.68
CA THR A 365 13.19 -11.37 -1.96
C THR A 365 13.04 -12.59 -2.89
N ALA A 366 11.97 -12.58 -3.71
CA ALA A 366 11.68 -13.58 -4.76
C ALA A 366 11.37 -15.00 -4.25
N THR A 367 10.69 -15.11 -3.11
CA THR A 367 10.19 -16.38 -2.59
C THR A 367 8.76 -16.61 -3.07
N TYR A 368 8.57 -17.59 -3.96
CA TYR A 368 7.24 -18.08 -4.34
C TYR A 368 6.61 -18.84 -3.16
N TYR A 369 5.29 -19.02 -3.19
CA TYR A 369 4.52 -19.71 -2.15
C TYR A 369 5.16 -21.02 -1.65
N ALA A 370 5.67 -21.88 -2.55
CA ALA A 370 6.29 -23.15 -2.16
C ALA A 370 7.48 -22.96 -1.21
N THR A 371 8.33 -21.98 -1.50
CA THR A 371 9.49 -21.64 -0.66
C THR A 371 9.07 -20.93 0.62
N LEU A 372 8.08 -20.05 0.56
CA LEU A 372 7.53 -19.38 1.74
C LEU A 372 6.97 -20.41 2.75
N LYS A 373 6.16 -21.36 2.26
CA LYS A 373 5.59 -22.41 3.11
C LYS A 373 6.64 -23.33 3.71
N ALA A 374 7.59 -23.79 2.89
CA ALA A 374 8.60 -24.75 3.34
C ALA A 374 9.60 -24.15 4.34
N ASN A 375 10.09 -22.94 4.07
CA ASN A 375 11.25 -22.39 4.79
C ASN A 375 10.90 -21.24 5.74
N TYR A 376 9.78 -20.54 5.51
CA TYR A 376 9.45 -19.28 6.18
C TYR A 376 8.07 -19.28 6.86
N SER A 377 7.35 -20.41 6.89
CA SER A 377 6.03 -20.52 7.55
C SER A 377 6.08 -20.16 9.04
N HIS A 378 7.21 -20.37 9.72
CA HIS A 378 7.41 -19.95 11.11
C HIS A 378 7.25 -18.44 11.33
N ILE A 379 7.60 -17.60 10.34
CA ILE A 379 7.42 -16.13 10.41
C ILE A 379 5.93 -15.78 10.46
N PHE A 380 5.14 -16.41 9.59
CA PHE A 380 3.69 -16.21 9.53
C PHE A 380 3.01 -16.79 10.78
N GLN A 381 3.46 -17.96 11.23
CA GLN A 381 2.96 -18.58 12.46
C GLN A 381 3.22 -17.71 13.70
N GLU A 382 4.39 -17.08 13.80
CA GLU A 382 4.72 -16.16 14.91
C GLU A 382 3.79 -14.94 14.92
N ALA A 383 3.49 -14.38 13.74
CA ALA A 383 2.53 -13.29 13.62
C ALA A 383 1.09 -13.70 13.99
N ILE A 384 0.72 -14.97 13.78
CA ILE A 384 -0.56 -15.52 14.23
C ILE A 384 -0.56 -15.72 15.76
N ASN A 385 0.51 -16.29 16.31
CA ASN A 385 0.63 -16.66 17.72
C ASN A 385 0.64 -15.45 18.66
N CYS A 386 1.07 -14.27 18.18
CA CYS A 386 1.07 -13.05 18.98
C CYS A 386 -0.33 -12.42 19.17
N ASN A 387 -1.39 -13.04 18.64
CA ASN A 387 -2.80 -12.64 18.77
C ASN A 387 -3.12 -11.22 18.24
N ALA A 388 -2.28 -10.67 17.38
CA ALA A 388 -2.54 -9.41 16.69
C ALA A 388 -3.75 -9.54 15.76
N ARG A 389 -4.74 -8.64 15.87
CA ARG A 389 -5.83 -8.55 14.90
C ARG A 389 -5.39 -7.86 13.60
N LEU A 390 -4.52 -6.85 13.73
CA LEU A 390 -3.96 -6.10 12.61
C LEU A 390 -2.59 -6.64 12.22
N ILE A 391 -2.42 -7.03 10.96
CA ILE A 391 -1.12 -7.36 10.36
C ILE A 391 -0.75 -6.29 9.36
N VAL A 392 0.37 -5.61 9.58
CA VAL A 392 0.99 -4.73 8.60
C VAL A 392 1.82 -5.59 7.67
N TYR A 393 1.42 -5.66 6.41
CA TYR A 393 2.02 -6.51 5.41
C TYR A 393 2.69 -5.67 4.31
N ALA A 394 4.01 -5.52 4.43
CA ALA A 394 4.82 -4.65 3.58
C ALA A 394 5.59 -5.45 2.53
N VAL A 395 4.88 -5.81 1.45
CA VAL A 395 5.42 -6.59 0.33
C VAL A 395 5.08 -5.95 -1.03
N PRO A 396 5.87 -6.22 -2.07
CA PRO A 396 5.50 -5.93 -3.45
C PRO A 396 4.17 -6.59 -3.83
N ILE A 397 3.38 -5.93 -4.67
CA ILE A 397 2.01 -6.35 -5.01
C ILE A 397 1.93 -7.75 -5.64
N ASN A 398 2.96 -8.13 -6.39
CA ASN A 398 3.08 -9.44 -7.03
C ASN A 398 3.44 -10.58 -6.06
N ALA A 399 4.02 -10.27 -4.90
CA ALA A 399 4.37 -11.25 -3.88
C ALA A 399 3.27 -11.41 -2.81
N ALA A 400 2.31 -10.49 -2.76
CA ALA A 400 1.26 -10.49 -1.74
C ALA A 400 0.38 -11.75 -1.74
N PRO A 401 -0.11 -12.27 -2.90
CA PRO A 401 -0.96 -13.46 -2.91
C PRO A 401 -0.29 -14.70 -2.32
N ASP A 402 1.02 -14.87 -2.56
CA ASP A 402 1.77 -16.03 -2.05
C ASP A 402 1.81 -16.07 -0.53
N GLY A 403 2.01 -14.92 0.14
CA GLY A 403 2.00 -14.86 1.61
C GLY A 403 0.60 -14.94 2.21
N ILE A 404 -0.42 -14.39 1.55
CA ILE A 404 -1.82 -14.56 1.98
C ILE A 404 -2.22 -16.03 1.96
N LYS A 405 -1.78 -16.78 0.93
CA LYS A 405 -1.98 -18.23 0.92
C LYS A 405 -1.31 -18.94 2.09
N VAL A 406 -0.11 -18.51 2.50
CA VAL A 406 0.53 -19.08 3.70
C VAL A 406 -0.34 -18.85 4.94
N PHE A 407 -0.91 -17.65 5.12
CA PHE A 407 -1.88 -17.41 6.21
C PHE A 407 -3.09 -18.35 6.12
N HIS A 408 -3.65 -18.55 4.93
CA HIS A 408 -4.76 -19.48 4.71
C HIS A 408 -4.39 -20.91 5.12
N ASP A 409 -3.24 -21.41 4.70
CA ASP A 409 -2.76 -22.75 5.05
C ASP A 409 -2.49 -22.93 6.54
N LEU A 410 -2.14 -21.85 7.25
CA LEU A 410 -1.97 -21.84 8.70
C LEU A 410 -3.30 -21.70 9.46
N GLY A 411 -4.43 -21.77 8.76
CA GLY A 411 -5.77 -21.82 9.34
C GLY A 411 -6.48 -20.47 9.42
N MET A 412 -5.89 -19.39 8.89
CA MET A 412 -6.55 -18.08 8.87
C MET A 412 -7.65 -18.05 7.81
N ARG A 413 -8.80 -17.48 8.16
CA ARG A 413 -10.00 -17.38 7.32
C ARG A 413 -10.55 -15.95 7.37
N ASN A 414 -11.59 -15.71 6.58
CA ASN A 414 -12.28 -14.44 6.56
C ASN A 414 -12.82 -14.14 7.96
N GLY A 415 -12.38 -13.02 8.51
CA GLY A 415 -12.80 -12.59 9.83
C GLY A 415 -11.79 -12.81 10.94
N ASP A 416 -10.63 -13.41 10.65
CA ASP A 416 -9.59 -13.63 11.64
C ASP A 416 -8.62 -12.45 11.77
N LEU A 417 -8.28 -11.82 10.64
CA LEU A 417 -7.27 -10.76 10.55
C LEU A 417 -7.81 -9.55 9.78
N LEU A 418 -7.30 -8.38 10.13
CA LEU A 418 -7.29 -7.21 9.27
C LEU A 418 -5.88 -7.07 8.70
N ILE A 419 -5.72 -7.19 7.38
CA ILE A 419 -4.42 -6.98 6.74
C ILE A 419 -4.33 -5.53 6.25
N TYR A 420 -3.31 -4.80 6.71
CA TYR A 420 -2.92 -3.54 6.11
C TYR A 420 -1.84 -3.77 5.05
N TYR A 421 -2.20 -3.56 3.79
CA TYR A 421 -1.26 -3.63 2.68
C TYR A 421 -0.55 -2.29 2.49
N ALA A 422 0.75 -2.28 2.76
CA ALA A 422 1.58 -1.08 2.74
C ALA A 422 1.97 -0.61 1.32
N ASN A 423 1.48 -1.25 0.26
CA ASN A 423 1.78 -0.88 -1.11
C ASN A 423 0.70 0.07 -1.65
N PRO A 424 1.06 1.27 -2.15
CA PRO A 424 0.11 2.23 -2.70
C PRO A 424 -0.45 1.84 -4.09
N GLY A 425 -0.55 0.54 -4.38
CA GLY A 425 -1.24 0.02 -5.55
C GLY A 425 -2.67 -0.41 -5.20
N THR A 426 -3.49 -0.56 -6.24
CA THR A 426 -4.90 -0.95 -6.10
C THR A 426 -5.00 -2.29 -5.37
N ILE A 427 -5.57 -2.28 -4.16
CA ILE A 427 -5.85 -3.48 -3.37
C ILE A 427 -6.71 -4.49 -4.15
N SER A 428 -7.50 -4.00 -5.13
CA SER A 428 -8.27 -4.83 -6.07
C SER A 428 -7.41 -5.82 -6.84
N SER A 429 -6.19 -5.43 -7.26
CA SER A 429 -5.31 -6.26 -8.07
C SER A 429 -4.86 -7.55 -7.37
N MET A 430 -4.93 -7.59 -6.04
CA MET A 430 -4.69 -8.81 -5.25
C MET A 430 -5.82 -9.84 -5.41
N PHE A 431 -7.00 -9.40 -5.86
CA PHE A 431 -8.24 -10.18 -5.88
C PHE A 431 -8.88 -10.30 -7.27
N THR A 432 -8.21 -9.86 -8.34
CA THR A 432 -8.72 -9.90 -9.73
C THR A 432 -7.89 -10.83 -10.63
N SER A 433 -8.35 -12.08 -10.72
CA SER A 433 -8.23 -13.02 -11.86
C SER A 433 -6.89 -13.57 -12.37
N SER A 434 -5.73 -13.32 -11.75
CA SER A 434 -4.45 -13.95 -12.19
C SER A 434 -3.62 -14.63 -11.11
N ALA A 435 -4.06 -14.60 -9.85
CA ALA A 435 -3.39 -15.33 -8.78
C ALA A 435 -3.73 -16.83 -8.86
N LEU A 436 -2.71 -17.70 -8.77
CA LEU A 436 -2.86 -19.17 -8.75
C LEU A 436 -3.78 -19.66 -7.61
N TYR A 437 -4.05 -18.80 -6.62
CA TYR A 437 -4.69 -19.09 -5.34
C TYR A 437 -5.74 -18.02 -4.98
N LEU A 438 -6.54 -17.64 -5.97
CA LEU A 438 -7.45 -16.51 -5.87
C LEU A 438 -8.48 -16.68 -4.75
N ASP A 439 -9.08 -17.86 -4.62
CA ASP A 439 -10.15 -18.09 -3.64
C ASP A 439 -9.59 -18.10 -2.21
N GLU A 440 -8.44 -18.74 -1.99
CA GLU A 440 -7.75 -18.72 -0.71
C GLU A 440 -7.30 -17.30 -0.33
N SER A 441 -6.85 -16.52 -1.33
CA SER A 441 -6.46 -15.12 -1.13
C SER A 441 -7.64 -14.24 -0.77
N LYS A 442 -8.79 -14.43 -1.43
CA LYS A 442 -10.04 -13.72 -1.09
C LYS A 442 -10.52 -14.07 0.30
N GLU A 443 -10.46 -15.35 0.68
CA GLU A 443 -10.93 -15.82 1.98
C GLU A 443 -10.04 -15.31 3.13
N ALA A 444 -8.72 -15.55 3.09
CA ALA A 444 -7.82 -15.15 4.17
C ALA A 444 -7.39 -13.67 4.11
N GLY A 445 -7.43 -13.05 2.93
CA GLY A 445 -7.01 -11.68 2.69
C GLY A 445 -8.10 -10.62 2.91
N THR A 446 -9.32 -11.03 3.29
CA THR A 446 -10.41 -10.11 3.61
C THR A 446 -10.91 -10.26 5.06
N PRO A 447 -11.33 -9.15 5.71
CA PRO A 447 -11.20 -7.78 5.21
C PRO A 447 -9.76 -7.26 5.30
N SER A 448 -9.45 -6.31 4.43
CA SER A 448 -8.14 -5.67 4.38
C SER A 448 -8.26 -4.18 4.08
N ILE A 449 -7.23 -3.43 4.45
CA ILE A 449 -7.13 -2.01 4.20
C ILE A 449 -5.85 -1.67 3.44
N ALA A 450 -5.92 -0.62 2.63
CA ALA A 450 -4.75 -0.05 1.94
C ALA A 450 -4.89 1.47 1.88
N PHE A 451 -3.75 2.16 1.91
CA PHE A 451 -3.69 3.57 1.58
C PHE A 451 -3.30 3.70 0.11
N GLU A 452 -4.19 4.26 -0.68
CA GLU A 452 -3.99 4.43 -2.10
C GLU A 452 -3.82 5.92 -2.45
N GLN A 453 -2.95 6.20 -3.41
CA GLN A 453 -2.94 7.48 -4.10
C GLN A 453 -4.21 7.54 -4.96
N PRO A 454 -5.05 8.58 -4.84
CA PRO A 454 -6.29 8.62 -5.57
C PRO A 454 -6.04 8.60 -7.08
N GLY A 455 -6.72 7.69 -7.78
CA GLY A 455 -6.83 7.70 -9.24
C GLY A 455 -8.01 8.55 -9.69
N TYR A 456 -7.86 9.24 -10.81
CA TYR A 456 -8.93 9.97 -11.51
C TYR A 456 -9.79 10.86 -10.58
N THR A 457 -9.19 11.89 -10.00
CA THR A 457 -9.89 12.79 -9.07
C THR A 457 -10.45 14.04 -9.75
N GLY A 458 -11.68 14.41 -9.39
CA GLY A 458 -12.32 15.62 -9.88
C GLY A 458 -12.64 15.55 -11.37
N GLU A 459 -13.08 16.68 -11.93
CA GLU A 459 -13.54 16.77 -13.32
C GLU A 459 -12.46 16.36 -14.34
N THR A 460 -11.22 16.81 -14.17
CA THR A 460 -10.09 16.41 -15.03
C THR A 460 -9.82 14.91 -14.94
N GLY A 461 -9.85 14.33 -13.74
CA GLY A 461 -9.65 12.91 -13.55
C GLY A 461 -10.73 12.07 -14.23
N GLU A 462 -11.99 12.44 -14.06
CA GLU A 462 -13.13 11.77 -14.72
C GLU A 462 -13.04 11.85 -16.25
N MET A 463 -12.74 13.04 -16.78
CA MET A 463 -12.52 13.23 -18.22
C MET A 463 -11.40 12.32 -18.75
N VAL A 464 -10.27 12.25 -18.04
CA VAL A 464 -9.14 11.40 -18.45
C VAL A 464 -9.51 9.91 -18.39
N ALA A 465 -10.23 9.47 -17.35
CA ALA A 465 -10.72 8.09 -17.27
C ALA A 465 -11.61 7.73 -18.46
N ASP A 466 -12.59 8.58 -18.76
CA ASP A 466 -13.55 8.35 -19.84
C ASP A 466 -12.87 8.36 -21.22
N LEU A 467 -11.86 9.21 -21.41
CA LEU A 467 -11.05 9.25 -22.64
C LEU A 467 -10.14 8.03 -22.79
N LEU A 468 -9.56 7.52 -21.68
CA LEU A 468 -8.74 6.31 -21.71
C LEU A 468 -9.60 5.08 -22.04
N GLU A 469 -10.79 4.98 -21.47
CA GLU A 469 -11.75 3.92 -21.81
C GLU A 469 -12.12 3.99 -23.30
N LYS A 470 -12.50 5.17 -23.78
CA LYS A 470 -12.93 5.35 -25.18
C LYS A 470 -11.82 5.14 -26.21
N ARG A 471 -10.60 5.64 -25.95
CA ARG A 471 -9.50 5.67 -26.95
C ARG A 471 -8.56 4.46 -26.83
N TYR A 472 -8.41 3.89 -25.65
CA TYR A 472 -7.43 2.82 -25.36
C TYR A 472 -8.06 1.54 -24.77
N ASN A 473 -9.39 1.49 -24.60
CA ASN A 473 -10.11 0.34 -24.04
C ASN A 473 -9.61 -0.06 -22.64
N ILE A 474 -9.22 0.94 -21.84
CA ILE A 474 -8.82 0.78 -20.44
C ILE A 474 -10.06 1.12 -19.59
N ALA A 475 -10.74 0.11 -19.05
CA ALA A 475 -12.02 0.33 -18.41
C ALA A 475 -11.85 1.12 -17.10
N LYS A 476 -12.77 2.03 -16.81
CA LYS A 476 -12.81 2.76 -15.54
C LYS A 476 -12.88 1.81 -14.33
N SER A 477 -13.54 0.67 -14.50
CA SER A 477 -13.65 -0.39 -13.48
C SER A 477 -12.33 -1.07 -13.13
N ASP A 478 -11.32 -0.99 -14.00
CA ASP A 478 -10.03 -1.63 -13.76
C ASP A 478 -9.23 -0.90 -12.66
N ASN A 479 -9.65 0.32 -12.27
CA ASN A 479 -9.04 1.16 -11.24
C ASN A 479 -7.50 1.26 -11.38
N LEU A 480 -7.01 1.27 -12.63
CA LEU A 480 -5.60 1.46 -12.91
C LEU A 480 -5.26 2.95 -12.74
N VAL A 481 -4.58 3.26 -11.63
CA VAL A 481 -4.12 4.62 -11.30
C VAL A 481 -2.89 5.03 -12.14
N GLN A 482 -2.19 4.06 -12.73
CA GLN A 482 -0.90 4.28 -13.39
C GLN A 482 -0.99 5.17 -14.63
N PRO A 483 -1.95 4.99 -15.57
CA PRO A 483 -2.12 5.91 -16.68
C PRO A 483 -2.33 7.36 -16.23
N CYS A 484 -3.08 7.57 -15.16
CA CYS A 484 -3.31 8.88 -14.58
C CYS A 484 -2.01 9.57 -14.11
N ALA A 485 -1.09 8.82 -13.50
CA ALA A 485 0.21 9.34 -13.10
C ALA A 485 1.12 9.65 -14.31
N TYR A 486 1.08 8.84 -15.36
CA TYR A 486 1.82 9.10 -16.61
C TYR A 486 1.28 10.30 -17.41
N TYR A 487 -0.04 10.51 -17.36
CA TYR A 487 -0.68 11.73 -17.86
C TYR A 487 -0.13 12.96 -17.13
N ASP A 488 -0.14 12.93 -15.79
CA ASP A 488 0.35 14.04 -14.97
C ASP A 488 1.86 14.29 -15.13
N SER A 489 2.68 13.25 -15.29
CA SER A 489 4.11 13.39 -15.57
C SER A 489 4.39 14.14 -16.87
N LEU A 490 3.69 13.80 -17.95
CA LEU A 490 3.86 14.50 -19.23
C LEU A 490 3.34 15.94 -19.12
N LEU A 491 2.16 16.13 -18.54
CA LEU A 491 1.55 17.45 -18.41
C LEU A 491 2.39 18.39 -17.54
N LEU A 492 3.02 17.88 -16.48
CA LEU A 492 3.96 18.64 -15.66
C LEU A 492 5.14 19.16 -16.49
N GLY A 493 5.69 18.33 -17.37
CA GLY A 493 6.76 18.72 -18.29
C GLY A 493 6.30 19.73 -19.33
N ALA A 494 5.15 19.49 -19.97
CA ALA A 494 4.59 20.36 -20.99
C ALA A 494 4.25 21.76 -20.45
N LEU A 495 3.63 21.84 -19.26
CA LEU A 495 3.32 23.10 -18.58
C LEU A 495 4.59 23.87 -18.19
N ALA A 496 5.66 23.17 -17.80
CA ALA A 496 6.93 23.82 -17.51
C ALA A 496 7.56 24.42 -18.78
N ILE A 497 7.49 23.71 -19.91
CA ILE A 497 7.95 24.22 -21.20
C ILE A 497 7.10 25.41 -21.64
N ASP A 498 5.77 25.29 -21.60
CA ASP A 498 4.82 26.36 -21.93
C ASP A 498 5.07 27.61 -21.08
N PHE A 499 5.28 27.44 -19.77
CA PHE A 499 5.63 28.54 -18.87
C PHE A 499 6.95 29.22 -19.23
N MET A 500 7.97 28.45 -19.64
CA MET A 500 9.25 28.99 -20.05
C MET A 500 9.15 29.72 -21.39
N ILE A 501 8.44 29.14 -22.36
CA ILE A 501 8.08 29.75 -23.64
C ILE A 501 7.34 31.07 -23.38
N ASN A 502 6.28 31.09 -22.57
CA ASN A 502 5.54 32.32 -22.30
C ASN A 502 6.35 33.43 -21.59
N ARG A 503 7.55 33.11 -21.09
CA ARG A 503 8.47 34.05 -20.43
C ARG A 503 9.75 34.33 -21.20
N GLY A 504 9.90 33.77 -22.39
CA GLY A 504 11.14 33.89 -23.13
C GLY A 504 12.33 33.26 -22.44
N GLN A 505 12.13 32.12 -21.79
CA GLN A 505 13.21 31.39 -21.14
C GLN A 505 13.64 30.21 -22.00
N ASP A 506 14.94 30.00 -22.10
CA ASP A 506 15.52 28.84 -22.78
C ASP A 506 15.10 27.52 -22.10
N TYR A 507 14.08 26.87 -22.69
CA TYR A 507 13.54 25.58 -22.28
C TYR A 507 14.44 24.40 -22.68
N THR A 508 15.49 24.61 -23.49
CA THR A 508 16.44 23.57 -23.89
C THR A 508 17.50 23.32 -22.81
N ASN A 509 17.71 24.28 -21.92
CA ASN A 509 18.58 24.13 -20.78
C ASN A 509 17.95 23.22 -19.70
N ALA A 510 18.47 22.00 -19.59
CA ALA A 510 17.98 20.98 -18.65
C ALA A 510 17.85 21.45 -17.19
N THR A 511 18.79 22.25 -16.69
CA THR A 511 18.78 22.72 -15.30
C THR A 511 17.71 23.80 -15.09
N LYS A 512 17.58 24.74 -16.04
CA LYS A 512 16.51 25.76 -16.01
C LYS A 512 15.14 25.10 -16.15
N LEU A 513 15.00 24.16 -17.07
CA LEU A 513 13.76 23.39 -17.28
C LEU A 513 13.38 22.58 -16.04
N MET A 514 14.31 21.87 -15.41
CA MET A 514 14.01 21.16 -14.16
C MET A 514 13.62 22.12 -13.02
N THR A 515 14.19 23.32 -12.98
CA THR A 515 13.77 24.36 -12.03
C THR A 515 12.34 24.83 -12.31
N ALA A 516 11.97 24.99 -13.58
CA ALA A 516 10.60 25.32 -13.98
C ALA A 516 9.61 24.19 -13.64
N ILE A 517 9.98 22.93 -13.91
CA ILE A 517 9.21 21.72 -13.56
C ILE A 517 8.87 21.72 -12.07
N ARG A 518 9.87 21.92 -11.19
CA ARG A 518 9.63 21.91 -9.73
C ARG A 518 8.72 23.04 -9.24
N LYS A 519 8.63 24.15 -9.98
CA LYS A 519 7.79 25.30 -9.63
C LYS A 519 6.36 25.21 -10.16
N GLN A 520 6.04 24.23 -11.00
CA GLN A 520 4.69 24.09 -11.53
C GLN A 520 3.71 23.63 -10.46
N SER A 521 2.50 24.17 -10.52
CA SER A 521 1.35 23.67 -9.77
C SER A 521 0.11 23.71 -10.65
N PHE A 522 -0.57 22.58 -10.78
CA PHE A 522 -1.77 22.46 -11.61
C PHE A 522 -2.73 21.39 -11.05
N ARG A 523 -3.95 21.33 -11.58
CA ARG A 523 -4.90 20.24 -11.31
C ARG A 523 -4.83 19.24 -12.45
N GLY A 524 -4.21 18.10 -12.18
CA GLY A 524 -4.06 16.99 -13.11
C GLY A 524 -5.14 15.93 -12.92
N CYS A 525 -4.92 14.79 -13.56
CA CYS A 525 -5.77 13.61 -13.45
C CYS A 525 -5.83 13.08 -12.00
N SER A 526 -4.71 13.08 -11.28
CA SER A 526 -4.64 12.59 -9.90
C SER A 526 -4.78 13.71 -8.85
N GLY A 527 -5.33 14.85 -9.24
CA GLY A 527 -5.67 15.96 -8.33
C GLY A 527 -4.67 17.09 -8.41
N LYS A 528 -4.43 17.79 -7.29
CA LYS A 528 -3.42 18.85 -7.30
C LYS A 528 -2.02 18.23 -7.43
N VAL A 529 -1.31 18.60 -8.48
CA VAL A 529 0.09 18.22 -8.71
C VAL A 529 0.96 19.43 -8.40
N GLN A 530 1.90 19.26 -7.47
CA GLN A 530 2.88 20.26 -7.07
C GLN A 530 4.10 19.52 -6.52
N ILE A 531 5.31 19.95 -6.87
CA ILE A 531 6.54 19.42 -6.29
C ILE A 531 6.86 20.18 -5.01
N GLU A 532 7.33 19.47 -4.00
CA GLU A 532 7.70 20.01 -2.70
C GLU A 532 8.97 20.86 -2.80
N ASP A 533 8.94 22.04 -2.17
CA ASP A 533 10.06 22.97 -2.20
C ASP A 533 11.32 22.33 -1.62
N GLY A 534 12.41 22.37 -2.39
CA GLY A 534 13.69 21.80 -1.97
C GLY A 534 13.79 20.27 -2.08
N MET A 535 12.75 19.59 -2.58
CA MET A 535 12.77 18.13 -2.81
C MET A 535 12.36 17.75 -4.24
N ASN A 536 12.49 16.47 -4.57
CA ASN A 536 12.02 15.90 -5.83
C ASN A 536 10.58 15.34 -5.74
N ASN A 537 9.94 15.46 -4.58
CA ASN A 537 8.71 14.75 -4.23
C ASN A 537 7.47 15.53 -4.60
N ARG A 538 6.40 14.85 -4.99
CA ARG A 538 5.09 15.48 -5.04
C ARG A 538 4.59 15.79 -3.63
N VAL A 539 4.04 16.98 -3.44
CA VAL A 539 3.28 17.36 -2.24
C VAL A 539 2.03 16.49 -2.13
N VAL A 540 1.83 15.87 -0.96
CA VAL A 540 0.69 14.99 -0.73
C VAL A 540 -0.58 15.79 -0.48
N ASP A 541 -1.49 15.76 -1.45
CA ASP A 541 -2.79 16.46 -1.39
C ASP A 541 -3.89 15.58 -0.78
N LEU A 542 -4.03 14.34 -1.28
CA LEU A 542 -5.08 13.42 -0.89
C LEU A 542 -4.55 11.97 -0.88
N ILE A 543 -4.89 11.21 0.14
CA ILE A 543 -4.73 9.76 0.21
C ILE A 543 -6.11 9.14 0.48
N ILE A 544 -6.43 8.05 -0.20
CA ILE A 544 -7.66 7.29 0.03
C ILE A 544 -7.34 6.10 0.94
N LEU A 545 -8.12 5.92 2.00
CA LEU A 545 -8.16 4.67 2.74
C LEU A 545 -9.23 3.78 2.14
N GLN A 546 -8.81 2.67 1.54
CA GLN A 546 -9.70 1.67 0.97
C GLN A 546 -9.86 0.47 1.90
N ASN A 547 -11.04 -0.15 1.84
CA ASN A 547 -11.35 -1.39 2.54
C ASN A 547 -11.86 -2.43 1.55
N ALA A 548 -11.15 -3.55 1.43
CA ALA A 548 -11.57 -4.70 0.64
C ALA A 548 -12.42 -5.62 1.51
N VAL A 549 -13.64 -5.93 1.06
CA VAL A 549 -14.62 -6.73 1.78
C VAL A 549 -15.13 -7.85 0.89
N LEU A 550 -15.13 -9.10 1.37
CA LEU A 550 -15.70 -10.23 0.65
C LEU A 550 -17.22 -10.26 0.79
N ASN A 551 -17.92 -10.17 -0.33
CA ASN A 551 -19.35 -10.39 -0.37
C ASN A 551 -19.63 -11.90 -0.35
N LYS A 552 -20.11 -12.41 0.79
CA LYS A 552 -20.40 -13.84 1.00
C LYS A 552 -21.43 -14.41 0.01
N ASN A 553 -22.32 -13.57 -0.54
CA ASN A 553 -23.37 -14.02 -1.46
C ASN A 553 -22.85 -14.18 -2.89
N THR A 554 -21.88 -13.37 -3.31
CA THR A 554 -21.35 -13.38 -4.69
C THR A 554 -19.96 -13.99 -4.81
N GLY A 555 -19.23 -14.18 -3.70
CA GLY A 555 -17.83 -14.62 -3.69
C GLY A 555 -16.86 -13.57 -4.25
N ASN A 556 -17.35 -12.35 -4.50
CA ASN A 556 -16.57 -11.26 -5.06
C ASN A 556 -16.10 -10.29 -3.96
N VAL A 557 -14.89 -9.78 -4.11
CA VAL A 557 -14.34 -8.75 -3.24
C VAL A 557 -14.76 -7.39 -3.76
N THR A 558 -15.41 -6.61 -2.90
CA THR A 558 -15.78 -5.22 -3.18
C THR A 558 -14.79 -4.28 -2.52
N ILE A 559 -14.26 -3.31 -3.27
CA ILE A 559 -13.38 -2.26 -2.74
C ILE A 559 -14.24 -1.06 -2.38
N ILE A 560 -14.09 -0.60 -1.13
CA ILE A 560 -14.86 0.51 -0.57
C ILE A 560 -13.90 1.62 -0.15
N ASP A 561 -14.01 2.78 -0.80
CA ASP A 561 -13.39 4.02 -0.33
C ASP A 561 -14.01 4.40 1.02
N SER A 562 -13.22 4.27 2.08
CA SER A 562 -13.68 4.39 3.47
C SER A 562 -13.37 5.77 4.04
N ALA A 563 -12.21 6.34 3.73
CA ALA A 563 -11.86 7.68 4.18
C ALA A 563 -10.96 8.44 3.21
N TYR A 564 -11.06 9.76 3.24
CA TYR A 564 -10.13 10.69 2.61
C TYR A 564 -9.19 11.28 3.65
N ILE A 565 -7.90 11.23 3.37
CA ILE A 565 -6.85 11.81 4.21
C ILE A 565 -6.28 12.99 3.46
N LYS A 566 -6.45 14.19 4.00
CA LYS A 566 -6.04 15.46 3.37
C LYS A 566 -5.01 16.13 4.27
N PRO A 567 -3.70 15.86 4.08
CA PRO A 567 -2.68 16.39 4.98
C PRO A 567 -2.62 17.91 5.03
N LEU A 568 -2.98 18.57 3.93
CA LEU A 568 -3.05 20.03 3.80
C LEU A 568 -4.45 20.60 4.06
N GLY A 569 -5.45 19.74 4.32
CA GLY A 569 -6.82 20.15 4.58
C GLY A 569 -7.05 20.65 6.00
N THR A 570 -8.16 21.36 6.22
CA THR A 570 -8.61 21.76 7.58
C THR A 570 -8.98 20.55 8.44
N THR A 571 -9.39 19.45 7.80
CA THR A 571 -9.69 18.17 8.45
C THR A 571 -8.74 17.11 7.88
N LEU A 572 -7.88 16.55 8.73
CA LEU A 572 -6.88 15.56 8.33
C LEU A 572 -7.52 14.26 7.80
N LEU A 573 -8.56 13.77 8.46
CA LEU A 573 -9.23 12.50 8.16
C LEU A 573 -10.74 12.74 8.04
N GLN A 574 -11.29 12.44 6.87
CA GLN A 574 -12.72 12.52 6.58
C GLN A 574 -13.24 11.11 6.27
N ILE A 575 -14.01 10.53 7.18
CA ILE A 575 -14.64 9.22 6.99
C ILE A 575 -15.82 9.38 6.02
N ILE A 576 -15.80 8.63 4.91
CA ILE A 576 -16.85 8.58 3.90
C ILE A 576 -17.81 7.43 4.22
N LYS A 577 -17.23 6.27 4.51
CA LYS A 577 -17.92 5.03 4.89
C LYS A 577 -17.15 4.38 6.05
N PRO A 578 -17.85 3.83 7.04
CA PRO A 578 -17.18 3.15 8.14
C PRO A 578 -16.40 1.94 7.60
N LEU A 579 -15.24 1.67 8.20
CA LEU A 579 -14.48 0.46 7.93
C LEU A 579 -15.27 -0.76 8.37
N VAL A 580 -15.27 -1.80 7.54
CA VAL A 580 -15.78 -3.12 7.90
C VAL A 580 -14.63 -3.94 8.46
N TYR A 581 -14.70 -4.23 9.75
CA TYR A 581 -13.72 -5.04 10.45
C TYR A 581 -14.01 -6.53 10.27
N PRO A 582 -13.06 -7.42 10.64
CA PRO A 582 -13.18 -8.86 10.33
C PRO A 582 -14.41 -9.55 10.96
N ASP A 583 -14.97 -9.02 12.04
CA ASP A 583 -16.22 -9.48 12.65
C ASP A 583 -17.48 -8.86 12.02
N ASN A 584 -17.37 -8.22 10.85
CA ASN A 584 -18.39 -7.38 10.22
C ASN A 584 -18.89 -6.22 11.10
N THR A 585 -18.16 -5.86 12.17
CA THR A 585 -18.49 -4.68 12.97
C THR A 585 -17.83 -3.43 12.38
N THR A 586 -18.22 -2.28 12.90
CA THR A 586 -17.59 -0.98 12.63
C THR A 586 -16.70 -0.52 13.79
N THR A 587 -16.44 -1.39 14.77
CA THR A 587 -15.66 -1.09 15.97
C THR A 587 -14.30 -1.76 15.93
N VAL A 588 -13.25 -1.05 16.34
CA VAL A 588 -11.90 -1.61 16.38
C VAL A 588 -11.76 -2.66 17.48
N SER A 589 -11.48 -3.90 17.09
CA SER A 589 -10.98 -4.94 17.99
C SER A 589 -9.46 -4.97 17.94
N LEU A 590 -8.80 -4.60 19.04
CA LEU A 590 -7.33 -4.56 19.14
C LEU A 590 -6.69 -5.95 19.07
N LEU A 591 -7.33 -6.94 19.69
CA LEU A 591 -6.87 -8.32 19.75
C LEU A 591 -7.82 -9.20 18.93
N ARG A 592 -7.29 -10.35 18.47
CA ARG A 592 -8.13 -11.39 17.89
C ARG A 592 -9.14 -11.86 18.94
N ILE A 593 -10.43 -11.83 18.58
CA ILE A 593 -11.46 -12.53 19.36
C ILE A 593 -11.21 -14.01 19.08
N VAL A 594 -10.37 -14.64 19.90
CA VAL A 594 -10.14 -16.07 19.83
C VAL A 594 -11.38 -16.74 20.40
N ASN A 595 -12.38 -16.97 19.55
CA ASN A 595 -13.40 -17.98 19.84
C ASN A 595 -12.72 -19.33 19.76
N GLY A 596 -12.06 -19.76 20.86
CA GLY A 596 -11.45 -21.08 20.98
C GLY A 596 -9.96 -21.04 21.37
N ASN A 597 -9.67 -21.09 22.68
CA ASN A 597 -8.32 -21.26 23.25
C ASN A 597 -7.73 -22.67 23.00
N CYS A 598 -8.02 -23.30 21.87
CA CYS A 598 -7.55 -24.64 21.56
C CYS A 598 -6.50 -24.61 20.44
N PRO A 599 -5.42 -25.40 20.55
CA PRO A 599 -4.36 -25.44 19.54
C PRO A 599 -4.79 -26.16 18.24
N PHE A 600 -6.06 -26.50 18.11
CA PHE A 600 -6.62 -27.26 16.99
C PHE A 600 -7.75 -26.44 16.36
N PRO A 601 -7.87 -26.45 15.03
CA PRO A 601 -8.97 -25.77 14.34
C PRO A 601 -10.31 -26.47 14.61
N ASP A 602 -11.38 -25.69 14.72
CA ASP A 602 -12.71 -26.16 15.14
C ASP A 602 -13.30 -27.26 14.23
N ASP A 603 -12.88 -27.28 12.95
CA ASP A 603 -13.30 -28.30 11.97
C ASP A 603 -12.77 -29.71 12.26
N LYS A 604 -11.70 -29.80 13.07
CA LYS A 604 -11.12 -31.06 13.53
C LYS A 604 -11.69 -31.52 14.87
N VAL A 605 -12.37 -30.65 15.60
CA VAL A 605 -13.00 -31.00 16.88
C VAL A 605 -14.28 -31.76 16.61
N ARG A 606 -14.37 -32.98 17.13
CA ARG A 606 -15.55 -33.84 17.01
C ARG A 606 -15.98 -34.33 18.38
N THR A 607 -17.27 -34.57 18.55
CA THR A 607 -17.78 -35.17 19.79
C THR A 607 -17.34 -36.63 19.88
N PHE A 608 -16.63 -36.98 20.96
CA PHE A 608 -16.13 -38.32 21.22
C PHE A 608 -17.18 -39.21 21.91
N THR A 609 -18.03 -39.83 21.09
CA THR A 609 -19.17 -40.66 21.54
C THR A 609 -18.76 -41.83 22.44
N LYS A 610 -17.61 -42.48 22.15
CA LYS A 610 -17.07 -43.58 22.96
C LYS A 610 -16.71 -43.14 24.39
N GLY A 611 -16.17 -41.93 24.54
CA GLY A 611 -15.88 -41.34 25.85
C GLY A 611 -17.15 -41.04 26.65
N ARG A 612 -18.20 -40.52 25.99
CA ARG A 612 -19.51 -40.31 26.63
C ARG A 612 -20.10 -41.60 27.18
N TYR A 613 -20.08 -42.69 26.42
CA TYR A 613 -20.56 -43.98 26.91
C TYR A 613 -19.76 -44.53 28.09
N LEU A 614 -18.44 -44.30 28.11
CA LEU A 614 -17.58 -44.69 29.22
C LEU A 614 -17.96 -43.91 30.50
N ILE A 615 -18.15 -42.59 30.40
CA ILE A 615 -18.56 -41.75 31.53
C ILE A 615 -19.92 -42.19 32.04
N PHE A 616 -20.91 -42.38 31.17
CA PHE A 616 -22.23 -42.88 31.57
C PHE A 616 -22.13 -44.25 32.25
N GLY A 617 -21.29 -45.15 31.76
CA GLY A 617 -21.06 -46.44 32.41
C GLY A 617 -20.49 -46.31 33.82
N ILE A 618 -19.52 -45.41 34.02
CA ILE A 618 -18.94 -45.11 35.34
C ILE A 618 -20.00 -44.50 36.27
N SER A 619 -20.72 -43.48 35.81
CA SER A 619 -21.76 -42.80 36.60
C SER A 619 -22.90 -43.74 37.00
N ILE A 620 -23.35 -44.62 36.09
CA ILE A 620 -24.38 -45.62 36.41
C ILE A 620 -23.86 -46.63 37.44
N THR A 621 -22.61 -47.09 37.28
CA THR A 621 -22.02 -48.05 38.24
C THR A 621 -21.91 -47.45 39.63
N VAL A 622 -21.43 -46.21 39.72
CA VAL A 622 -21.35 -45.44 40.98
C VAL A 622 -22.74 -45.19 41.55
N GLY A 623 -23.71 -44.79 40.73
CA GLY A 623 -25.09 -44.57 41.17
C GLY A 623 -25.71 -45.84 41.75
N ILE A 624 -25.54 -46.98 41.09
CA ILE A 624 -26.04 -48.28 41.56
C ILE A 624 -25.32 -48.70 42.84
N SER A 625 -23.99 -48.57 42.93
CA SER A 625 -23.26 -48.93 44.15
C SER A 625 -23.68 -48.07 45.33
N THR A 626 -23.80 -46.76 45.15
CA THR A 626 -24.30 -45.84 46.18
C THR A 626 -25.72 -46.19 46.60
N ALA A 627 -26.63 -46.49 45.66
CA ALA A 627 -27.99 -46.89 45.96
C ALA A 627 -28.05 -48.21 46.75
N ILE A 628 -27.26 -49.21 46.38
CA ILE A 628 -27.19 -50.50 47.10
C ILE A 628 -26.65 -50.29 48.52
N ILE A 629 -25.58 -49.51 48.68
CA ILE A 629 -24.99 -49.25 50.00
C ILE A 629 -25.96 -48.45 50.85
N THR A 630 -26.62 -47.44 50.29
CA THR A 630 -27.64 -46.62 50.97
C THR A 630 -28.83 -47.49 51.40
N PHE A 631 -29.31 -48.37 50.53
CA PHE A 631 -30.38 -49.31 50.85
C PHE A 631 -29.99 -50.28 51.97
N TYR A 632 -28.78 -50.84 51.91
CA TYR A 632 -28.25 -51.72 52.96
C TYR A 632 -28.12 -51.00 54.31
N ILE A 633 -27.68 -49.74 54.29
CA ILE A 633 -27.60 -48.90 55.49
C ILE A 633 -29.01 -48.62 56.02
N TRP A 634 -29.94 -48.22 55.15
CA TRP A 634 -31.32 -47.94 55.51
C TRP A 634 -32.01 -49.15 56.15
N GLU A 635 -31.94 -50.32 55.51
CA GLU A 635 -32.56 -51.56 55.99
C GLU A 635 -31.98 -52.01 57.34
N LYS A 636 -30.65 -51.96 57.48
CA LYS A 636 -29.96 -52.50 58.67
C LYS A 636 -29.93 -51.53 59.84
N TRP A 637 -30.02 -50.22 59.61
CA TRP A 637 -29.76 -49.21 60.64
C TRP A 637 -30.87 -48.18 60.85
N TRP A 638 -31.85 -48.01 59.96
CA TRP A 638 -32.87 -46.95 60.06
C TRP A 638 -34.22 -47.38 60.68
N ASN A 639 -34.29 -48.55 61.32
CA ASN A 639 -35.45 -48.97 62.13
C ASN A 639 -35.54 -48.20 63.47
N ILE A 640 -35.53 -46.87 63.43
CA ILE A 640 -35.72 -45.99 64.59
C ILE A 640 -37.15 -45.46 64.54
N LYS A 641 -37.88 -45.57 65.65
CA LYS A 641 -39.19 -44.94 65.79
C LYS A 641 -38.98 -43.42 65.84
N VAL A 642 -39.52 -42.70 64.85
CA VAL A 642 -39.55 -41.24 64.87
C VAL A 642 -40.49 -40.82 65.99
N GLU A 643 -39.93 -40.27 67.07
CA GLU A 643 -40.73 -39.70 68.16
C GLU A 643 -41.16 -38.29 67.77
N GLN A 644 -42.44 -37.97 67.98
CA GLN A 644 -42.95 -36.62 67.74
C GLN A 644 -42.43 -35.69 68.84
N LEU A 645 -41.90 -34.52 68.45
CA LEU A 645 -41.54 -33.45 69.38
C LEU A 645 -42.80 -32.94 70.11
N ILE A 646 -42.96 -33.29 71.39
CA ILE A 646 -44.08 -32.85 72.23
C ILE A 646 -43.79 -31.47 72.85
N THR A 647 -42.53 -31.06 72.91
CA THR A 647 -42.08 -29.79 73.52
C THR A 647 -41.31 -28.92 72.52
N LYS A 648 -41.45 -27.61 72.67
CA LYS A 648 -40.75 -26.61 71.86
C LYS A 648 -39.26 -26.61 72.24
N GLN A 649 -38.39 -26.96 71.29
CA GLN A 649 -36.94 -26.84 71.45
C GLN A 649 -36.39 -25.63 70.71
N GLU A 650 -35.24 -25.13 71.15
CA GLU A 650 -34.48 -24.10 70.43
C GLU A 650 -33.78 -24.74 69.24
N MET A 651 -33.78 -24.05 68.10
CA MET A 651 -33.17 -24.53 66.86
C MET A 651 -31.64 -24.59 67.04
N SER A 652 -31.05 -25.77 66.88
CA SER A 652 -29.60 -25.94 66.93
C SER A 652 -28.94 -25.37 65.65
N ILE A 653 -27.63 -25.18 65.68
CA ILE A 653 -26.87 -24.78 64.48
C ILE A 653 -26.99 -25.86 63.39
N GLU A 654 -27.04 -27.13 63.78
CA GLU A 654 -27.23 -28.26 62.87
C GLU A 654 -28.60 -28.18 62.17
N ASP A 655 -29.67 -27.83 62.90
CA ASP A 655 -31.00 -27.62 62.32
C ASP A 655 -31.01 -26.44 61.32
N PHE A 656 -30.28 -25.35 61.65
CA PHE A 656 -30.13 -24.22 60.73
C PHE A 656 -29.36 -24.61 59.46
N MET A 657 -28.29 -25.40 59.60
CA MET A 657 -27.52 -25.91 58.46
C MET A 657 -28.36 -26.86 57.60
N MET A 658 -29.13 -27.75 58.21
CA MET A 658 -30.04 -28.65 57.49
C MET A 658 -31.11 -27.86 56.73
N GLY A 659 -31.66 -26.80 57.34
CA GLY A 659 -32.58 -25.88 56.66
C GLY A 659 -31.93 -25.16 55.47
N ALA A 660 -30.68 -24.71 55.62
CA ALA A 660 -29.92 -24.08 54.54
C ALA A 660 -29.62 -25.09 53.41
N THR A 661 -29.28 -26.33 53.74
CA THR A 661 -29.04 -27.41 52.78
C THR A 661 -30.28 -27.71 51.97
N VAL A 662 -31.45 -27.84 52.58
CA VAL A 662 -32.71 -28.05 51.85
C VAL A 662 -32.98 -26.94 50.84
N ILE A 663 -32.70 -25.69 51.19
CA ILE A 663 -32.85 -24.55 50.29
C ILE A 663 -31.85 -24.63 49.13
N ILE A 664 -30.58 -24.94 49.42
CA ILE A 664 -29.52 -25.02 48.41
C ILE A 664 -29.75 -26.21 47.47
N GLU A 665 -30.08 -27.38 47.99
CA GLU A 665 -30.42 -28.58 47.22
C GLU A 665 -31.64 -28.36 46.32
N PHE A 666 -32.65 -27.62 46.81
CA PHE A 666 -33.80 -27.22 45.99
C PHE A 666 -33.36 -26.40 44.77
N PHE A 667 -32.48 -25.41 44.95
CA PHE A 667 -31.96 -24.62 43.83
C PHE A 667 -31.03 -25.45 42.92
N GLN A 668 -30.24 -26.36 43.45
CA GLN A 668 -29.41 -27.29 42.67
C GLN A 668 -30.25 -28.24 41.81
N LEU A 669 -31.35 -28.77 42.34
CA LEU A 669 -32.28 -29.61 41.57
C LEU A 669 -32.98 -28.82 40.46
N ILE A 670 -33.32 -27.56 40.71
CA ILE A 670 -33.88 -26.66 39.70
C ILE A 670 -32.85 -26.36 38.61
N SER A 671 -31.59 -26.10 38.96
CA SER A 671 -30.54 -25.81 37.98
C SER A 671 -30.19 -27.02 37.11
N MET A 672 -30.41 -28.23 37.61
CA MET A 672 -30.28 -29.48 36.84
C MET A 672 -31.46 -29.75 35.88
N GLY A 673 -32.53 -28.94 35.94
CA GLY A 673 -33.71 -29.09 35.08
C GLY A 673 -33.48 -28.67 33.61
N PRO A 674 -34.33 -29.11 32.68
CA PRO A 674 -34.24 -28.72 31.28
C PRO A 674 -34.43 -27.20 31.11
N ASN A 675 -33.65 -26.60 30.23
CA ASN A 675 -33.60 -25.16 30.03
C ASN A 675 -34.94 -24.65 29.45
N LEU A 676 -35.82 -24.12 30.31
CA LEU A 676 -37.10 -23.53 29.89
C LEU A 676 -36.86 -22.08 29.46
N ALA A 677 -36.91 -21.83 28.15
CA ALA A 677 -36.53 -20.56 27.50
C ALA A 677 -37.20 -19.29 28.05
N SER A 678 -38.32 -19.41 28.77
CA SER A 678 -39.08 -18.29 29.34
C SER A 678 -38.71 -17.94 30.78
N ILE A 679 -37.92 -18.76 31.48
CA ILE A 679 -37.52 -18.55 32.89
C ILE A 679 -35.98 -18.61 33.06
N SER A 680 -35.25 -18.95 32.00
CA SER A 680 -33.82 -19.29 32.02
C SER A 680 -32.88 -18.20 32.52
N ALA A 681 -33.21 -16.90 32.37
CA ALA A 681 -32.32 -15.84 32.84
C ALA A 681 -32.35 -15.70 34.36
N LEU A 682 -33.54 -15.56 34.97
CA LEU A 682 -33.65 -15.39 36.42
C LEU A 682 -33.34 -16.68 37.18
N ILE A 683 -33.87 -17.82 36.74
CA ILE A 683 -33.59 -19.13 37.39
C ILE A 683 -32.19 -19.63 37.05
N GLY A 684 -31.65 -19.30 35.87
CA GLY A 684 -30.26 -19.61 35.55
C GLY A 684 -29.29 -18.82 36.42
N ASP A 685 -29.47 -17.51 36.55
CA ASP A 685 -28.56 -16.67 37.34
C ASP A 685 -28.67 -16.95 38.85
N LEU A 686 -29.89 -17.07 39.40
CA LEU A 686 -30.09 -17.48 40.80
C LEU A 686 -29.68 -18.93 41.05
N GLY A 687 -29.97 -19.81 40.08
CA GLY A 687 -29.56 -21.21 40.09
C GLY A 687 -28.05 -21.32 40.17
N ASN A 688 -27.31 -20.70 39.25
CA ASN A 688 -25.85 -20.77 39.19
C ASN A 688 -25.18 -20.08 40.40
N MET A 689 -25.80 -19.02 40.94
CA MET A 689 -25.28 -18.32 42.12
C MET A 689 -25.52 -19.08 43.44
N LEU A 690 -26.66 -19.79 43.57
CA LEU A 690 -27.02 -20.55 44.79
C LEU A 690 -26.63 -22.03 44.73
N SER A 691 -26.50 -22.61 43.54
CA SER A 691 -26.08 -24.00 43.35
C SER A 691 -24.61 -24.21 43.70
N LEU A 692 -23.87 -23.11 43.90
CA LEU A 692 -22.41 -23.11 43.96
C LEU A 692 -21.85 -23.83 42.73
N ASP A 693 -22.45 -23.61 41.55
CA ASP A 693 -21.94 -24.18 40.30
C ASP A 693 -20.65 -23.46 39.92
N ILE A 694 -19.55 -23.98 40.46
CA ILE A 694 -18.21 -23.46 40.23
C ILE A 694 -17.84 -23.58 38.74
N ASN A 695 -18.55 -24.39 37.94
CA ASN A 695 -18.24 -24.58 36.51
C ASN A 695 -18.34 -23.32 35.67
N ASP A 696 -19.27 -22.43 35.99
CA ASP A 696 -19.46 -21.16 35.29
C ASP A 696 -18.42 -20.13 35.73
N PHE A 697 -18.07 -20.09 37.01
CA PHE A 697 -16.97 -19.27 37.54
C PHE A 697 -15.59 -19.72 37.01
N ILE A 698 -15.44 -21.00 36.69
CA ILE A 698 -14.21 -21.65 36.20
C ILE A 698 -14.09 -21.62 34.67
N SER A 699 -15.04 -21.01 33.95
CA SER A 699 -14.90 -20.73 32.50
C SER A 699 -13.69 -19.84 32.13
N THR A 700 -12.96 -19.34 33.13
CA THR A 700 -11.73 -18.56 32.97
C THR A 700 -10.55 -19.44 32.52
N LYS A 701 -10.40 -19.57 31.21
CA LYS A 701 -9.28 -20.25 30.55
C LYS A 701 -7.97 -19.46 30.76
N ASN A 702 -7.04 -20.03 31.55
CA ASN A 702 -5.58 -19.70 31.68
C ASN A 702 -5.00 -20.37 32.95
N GLY A 703 -5.22 -21.68 33.14
CA GLY A 703 -4.66 -22.41 34.30
C GLY A 703 -5.38 -22.19 35.65
N VAL A 704 -6.37 -21.29 35.71
CA VAL A 704 -7.19 -21.03 36.90
C VAL A 704 -7.99 -22.29 37.31
N PHE A 705 -8.48 -23.06 36.34
CA PHE A 705 -9.09 -24.37 36.56
C PHE A 705 -8.21 -25.30 37.42
N TRP A 706 -6.93 -25.42 37.09
CA TRP A 706 -5.99 -26.30 37.81
C TRP A 706 -5.73 -25.82 39.24
N PHE A 707 -5.73 -24.51 39.47
CA PHE A 707 -5.63 -23.94 40.81
C PHE A 707 -6.85 -24.30 41.66
N PHE A 708 -8.07 -24.12 41.13
CA PHE A 708 -9.30 -24.50 41.84
C PHE A 708 -9.39 -26.00 42.08
N LEU A 709 -9.03 -26.82 41.10
CA LEU A 709 -8.97 -28.27 41.28
C LEU A 709 -7.98 -28.66 42.39
N GLY A 710 -6.80 -28.05 42.42
CA GLY A 710 -5.81 -28.24 43.49
C GLY A 710 -6.33 -27.81 44.87
N PHE A 711 -7.04 -26.69 44.94
CA PHE A 711 -7.70 -26.22 46.16
C PHE A 711 -8.74 -27.24 46.66
N ILE A 712 -9.59 -27.76 45.76
CA ILE A 712 -10.61 -28.75 46.12
C ILE A 712 -9.99 -30.08 46.58
N PHE A 713 -8.92 -30.56 45.94
CA PHE A 713 -8.17 -31.71 46.45
C PHE A 713 -7.62 -31.46 47.86
N GLY A 714 -7.17 -30.25 48.16
CA GLY A 714 -6.76 -29.83 49.50
C GLY A 714 -7.91 -29.89 50.51
N VAL A 715 -9.09 -29.40 50.14
CA VAL A 715 -10.30 -29.45 50.98
C VAL A 715 -10.72 -30.90 51.24
N VAL A 716 -10.72 -31.75 50.21
CA VAL A 716 -11.02 -33.19 50.33
C VAL A 716 -10.03 -33.90 51.26
N PHE A 717 -8.75 -33.56 51.17
CA PHE A 717 -7.74 -34.10 52.07
C PHE A 717 -7.96 -33.68 53.53
N ILE A 718 -8.28 -32.41 53.77
CA ILE A 718 -8.64 -31.91 55.11
C ILE A 718 -9.87 -32.66 55.62
N TRP A 719 -10.89 -32.79 54.78
CA TRP A 719 -12.13 -33.48 55.12
C TRP A 719 -11.90 -34.95 55.50
N ALA A 720 -11.07 -35.64 54.72
CA ALA A 720 -10.59 -37.00 55.01
C ALA A 720 -9.89 -37.09 56.38
N VAL A 721 -8.99 -36.15 56.70
CA VAL A 721 -8.26 -36.12 57.98
C VAL A 721 -9.21 -35.87 59.16
N LEU A 722 -10.15 -34.94 59.02
CA LEU A 722 -11.17 -34.68 60.04
C LEU A 722 -12.03 -35.92 60.29
N SER A 723 -12.46 -36.56 59.20
CA SER A 723 -13.28 -37.77 59.27
C SER A 723 -12.54 -38.93 59.94
N VAL A 724 -11.27 -39.17 59.60
CA VAL A 724 -10.42 -40.18 60.26
C VAL A 724 -10.25 -39.87 61.74
N THR A 725 -10.09 -38.59 62.09
CA THR A 725 -9.93 -38.15 63.47
C THR A 725 -11.15 -38.46 64.32
N VAL A 726 -12.35 -38.16 63.82
CA VAL A 726 -13.62 -38.46 64.49
C VAL A 726 -13.89 -39.97 64.50
N LEU A 727 -13.70 -40.65 63.36
CA LEU A 727 -13.98 -42.07 63.20
C LEU A 727 -13.15 -42.97 64.13
N PHE A 728 -11.91 -42.60 64.41
CA PHE A 728 -11.06 -43.35 65.34
C PHE A 728 -11.05 -42.78 66.76
N ARG A 729 -11.84 -41.72 67.04
CA ARG A 729 -11.87 -41.00 68.32
C ARG A 729 -10.45 -40.69 68.80
N LEU A 730 -9.63 -40.13 67.91
CA LEU A 730 -8.20 -39.91 68.19
C LEU A 730 -7.99 -38.89 69.32
N ASP A 731 -8.95 -38.00 69.54
CA ASP A 731 -8.96 -37.05 70.65
C ASP A 731 -9.16 -37.72 72.02
N GLU A 732 -10.01 -38.75 72.10
CA GLU A 732 -10.19 -39.57 73.31
C GLU A 732 -9.03 -40.54 73.53
N ARG A 733 -8.53 -41.15 72.45
CA ARG A 733 -7.46 -42.16 72.53
C ARG A 733 -6.07 -41.57 72.73
N LEU A 734 -5.82 -40.37 72.22
CA LEU A 734 -4.52 -39.67 72.31
C LEU A 734 -4.69 -38.25 72.87
N PRO A 735 -5.21 -38.10 74.10
CA PRO A 735 -5.61 -36.80 74.65
C PRO A 735 -4.44 -35.87 74.96
N THR A 736 -3.21 -36.39 75.00
CA THR A 736 -1.98 -35.62 75.24
C THR A 736 -1.52 -34.81 74.03
N ILE A 737 -1.99 -35.15 72.83
CA ILE A 737 -1.62 -34.46 71.58
C ILE A 737 -2.67 -33.39 71.31
N GLY A 738 -2.31 -32.11 71.54
CA GLY A 738 -3.22 -30.98 71.35
C GLY A 738 -3.80 -30.85 69.93
N LEU A 739 -3.12 -31.39 68.92
CA LEU A 739 -3.58 -31.41 67.53
C LEU A 739 -4.90 -32.17 67.35
N PHE A 740 -5.09 -33.34 68.00
CA PHE A 740 -6.33 -34.11 67.83
C PHE A 740 -7.54 -33.44 68.47
N ARG A 741 -7.34 -32.71 69.58
CA ARG A 741 -8.40 -31.88 70.18
C ARG A 741 -8.79 -30.71 69.27
N LEU A 742 -7.81 -30.09 68.61
CA LEU A 742 -8.07 -29.02 67.65
C LEU A 742 -8.80 -29.58 66.42
N LEU A 743 -8.35 -30.71 65.89
CA LEU A 743 -9.00 -31.39 64.76
C LEU A 743 -10.43 -31.82 65.09
N ASN A 744 -10.70 -32.31 66.31
CA ASN A 744 -12.06 -32.67 66.70
C ASN A 744 -12.98 -31.44 66.80
N LYS A 745 -12.52 -30.35 67.41
CA LYS A 745 -13.28 -29.08 67.41
C LYS A 745 -13.51 -28.51 66.01
N SER A 746 -12.51 -28.62 65.14
CA SER A 746 -12.63 -28.22 63.74
C SER A 746 -13.58 -29.15 62.98
N ALA A 747 -13.63 -30.43 63.32
CA ALA A 747 -14.57 -31.40 62.75
C ALA A 747 -16.01 -31.04 63.11
N ASP A 748 -16.30 -30.75 64.38
CA ASP A 748 -17.64 -30.36 64.85
C ASP A 748 -18.18 -29.13 64.09
N PHE A 749 -17.30 -28.21 63.69
CA PHE A 749 -17.68 -27.00 62.94
C PHE A 749 -17.69 -27.21 61.42
N LEU A 750 -16.63 -27.82 60.86
CA LEU A 750 -16.42 -27.89 59.42
C LEU A 750 -17.14 -29.06 58.75
N MET A 751 -17.31 -30.20 59.43
CA MET A 751 -17.95 -31.36 58.79
C MET A 751 -19.42 -31.08 58.41
N PRO A 752 -20.26 -30.42 59.23
CA PRO A 752 -21.61 -30.07 58.79
C PRO A 752 -21.64 -29.18 57.53
N ILE A 753 -20.65 -28.30 57.35
CA ILE A 753 -20.51 -27.45 56.16
C ILE A 753 -20.04 -28.29 54.96
N LEU A 754 -19.03 -29.13 55.17
CA LEU A 754 -18.43 -29.93 54.10
C LEU A 754 -19.38 -31.02 53.60
N ASP A 755 -20.08 -31.69 54.52
CA ASP A 755 -20.97 -32.81 54.25
C ASP A 755 -22.29 -32.35 53.65
N ASN A 756 -22.89 -31.27 54.18
CA ASN A 756 -24.24 -30.87 53.79
C ASN A 756 -24.29 -29.72 52.76
N LEU A 757 -23.26 -28.87 52.65
CA LEU A 757 -23.27 -27.72 51.73
C LEU A 757 -22.29 -27.89 50.57
N MET A 758 -21.08 -28.40 50.83
CA MET A 758 -20.01 -28.46 49.83
C MET A 758 -19.88 -29.81 49.13
N PHE A 759 -20.56 -30.86 49.61
CA PHE A 759 -20.43 -32.21 49.07
C PHE A 759 -20.73 -32.27 47.57
N ILE A 760 -21.89 -31.77 47.16
CA ILE A 760 -22.32 -31.78 45.75
C ILE A 760 -21.37 -30.93 44.87
N PRO A 761 -21.02 -29.68 45.22
CA PRO A 761 -20.05 -28.89 44.46
C PRO A 761 -18.66 -29.54 44.33
N ILE A 762 -18.14 -30.13 45.42
CA ILE A 762 -16.85 -30.84 45.43
C ILE A 762 -16.90 -32.05 44.49
N VAL A 763 -17.95 -32.86 44.61
CA VAL A 763 -18.15 -34.04 43.76
C VAL A 763 -18.30 -33.64 42.29
N SER A 764 -19.09 -32.62 41.98
CA SER A 764 -19.26 -32.11 40.61
C SER A 764 -17.93 -31.71 39.99
N LEU A 765 -17.12 -30.90 40.69
CA LEU A 765 -15.85 -30.41 40.18
C LEU A 765 -14.81 -31.54 40.01
N LEU A 766 -14.81 -32.53 40.91
CA LEU A 766 -14.00 -33.74 40.75
C LEU A 766 -14.45 -34.57 39.55
N LEU A 767 -15.75 -34.58 39.25
CA LEU A 767 -16.31 -35.28 38.09
C LEU A 767 -16.02 -34.56 36.76
N ASP A 768 -15.91 -33.23 36.77
CA ASP A 768 -15.61 -32.43 35.56
C ASP A 768 -14.24 -32.74 34.96
N VAL A 769 -13.28 -33.21 35.77
CA VAL A 769 -11.98 -33.70 35.30
C VAL A 769 -12.13 -34.92 34.39
N PHE A 770 -13.22 -35.67 34.51
CA PHE A 770 -13.51 -36.85 33.71
C PHE A 770 -14.28 -36.54 32.42
N ILE A 771 -14.71 -35.29 32.20
CA ILE A 771 -15.47 -34.91 31.02
C ILE A 771 -14.53 -34.68 29.82
N CYS A 772 -14.44 -35.72 28.99
CA CYS A 772 -13.60 -35.79 27.80
C CYS A 772 -14.46 -36.11 26.58
N ASP A 773 -15.35 -35.19 26.24
CA ASP A 773 -16.38 -35.40 25.23
C ASP A 773 -16.00 -34.84 23.85
N GLU A 774 -14.85 -34.17 23.74
CA GLU A 774 -14.28 -33.65 22.51
C GLU A 774 -12.96 -34.37 22.16
N SER A 775 -12.75 -34.65 20.87
CA SER A 775 -11.52 -35.26 20.37
C SER A 775 -11.14 -34.72 18.99
N ILE A 776 -9.83 -34.81 18.70
CA ILE A 776 -9.26 -34.54 17.36
C ILE A 776 -9.17 -35.81 16.49
N GLY A 777 -9.52 -36.97 17.05
CA GLY A 777 -9.41 -38.29 16.42
C GLY A 777 -10.38 -39.31 16.99
N GLU A 778 -10.38 -40.53 16.45
CA GLU A 778 -11.30 -41.60 16.88
C GLU A 778 -10.78 -42.44 18.06
N ASN A 779 -9.53 -42.21 18.47
CA ASN A 779 -8.89 -42.94 19.57
C ASN A 779 -9.10 -42.21 20.90
N PHE A 780 -9.11 -42.98 22.00
CA PHE A 780 -9.16 -42.43 23.36
C PHE A 780 -8.01 -41.45 23.62
N THR A 781 -6.80 -41.72 23.14
CA THR A 781 -5.64 -40.83 23.36
C THR A 781 -5.79 -39.44 22.78
N ASP A 782 -6.73 -39.24 21.87
CA ASP A 782 -6.92 -38.02 21.09
C ASP A 782 -8.07 -37.15 21.66
N SER A 783 -8.72 -37.61 22.74
CA SER A 783 -9.71 -36.81 23.47
C SER A 783 -9.05 -35.91 24.51
N PHE A 784 -9.54 -34.68 24.62
CA PHE A 784 -9.03 -33.65 25.52
C PHE A 784 -10.14 -33.12 26.44
N MET A 785 -9.75 -32.40 27.49
CA MET A 785 -10.70 -31.85 28.45
C MET A 785 -11.40 -30.60 27.89
N ILE A 786 -12.72 -30.50 28.02
CA ILE A 786 -13.49 -29.31 27.59
C ILE A 786 -12.94 -28.03 28.24
N LYS A 787 -12.59 -28.11 29.54
CA LYS A 787 -12.11 -26.99 30.33
C LYS A 787 -10.66 -26.61 30.01
N ASP A 788 -9.86 -27.53 29.47
CA ASP A 788 -8.47 -27.29 29.05
C ASP A 788 -8.05 -28.23 27.88
N CYS A 789 -8.20 -27.73 26.66
CA CYS A 789 -7.91 -28.47 25.44
C CYS A 789 -6.41 -28.61 25.10
N TYR A 790 -5.51 -28.08 25.94
CA TYR A 790 -4.08 -28.43 25.88
C TYR A 790 -3.79 -29.77 26.58
N GLN A 791 -4.70 -30.23 27.46
CA GLN A 791 -4.53 -31.43 28.24
C GLN A 791 -5.37 -32.59 27.68
N PHE A 792 -4.67 -33.58 27.13
CA PHE A 792 -5.28 -34.85 26.74
C PHE A 792 -5.67 -35.67 27.96
N CYS A 793 -6.87 -36.26 27.91
CA CYS A 793 -7.45 -36.97 29.04
C CYS A 793 -6.73 -38.27 29.38
N TRP A 794 -6.33 -39.02 28.36
CA TRP A 794 -5.82 -40.39 28.51
C TRP A 794 -4.32 -40.49 28.29
N LYS A 795 -3.60 -39.37 28.42
CA LYS A 795 -2.14 -39.30 28.24
C LYS A 795 -1.51 -38.37 29.26
N GLY A 796 -0.32 -38.73 29.74
CA GLY A 796 0.50 -37.86 30.58
C GLY A 796 -0.14 -37.52 31.92
N VAL A 797 -0.25 -36.22 32.22
CA VAL A 797 -0.73 -35.69 33.51
C VAL A 797 -2.22 -36.00 33.73
N GLY A 798 -3.06 -35.87 32.69
CA GLY A 798 -4.50 -36.15 32.76
C GLY A 798 -4.80 -37.57 33.26
N LEU A 799 -4.07 -38.58 32.77
CA LEU A 799 -4.24 -39.97 33.22
C LEU A 799 -3.86 -40.17 34.70
N ARG A 800 -2.84 -39.46 35.20
CA ARG A 800 -2.45 -39.54 36.62
C ARG A 800 -3.53 -38.92 37.51
N ILE A 801 -4.04 -37.75 37.12
CA ILE A 801 -5.12 -37.08 37.85
C ILE A 801 -6.39 -37.93 37.80
N PHE A 802 -6.67 -38.59 36.68
CA PHE A 802 -7.78 -39.54 36.56
C PHE A 802 -7.70 -40.64 37.64
N THR A 803 -6.52 -41.24 37.81
CA THR A 803 -6.33 -42.30 38.83
C THR A 803 -6.44 -41.76 40.26
N SER A 804 -5.89 -40.58 40.55
CA SER A 804 -5.92 -39.97 41.88
C SER A 804 -7.32 -39.46 42.26
N GLY A 805 -8.06 -38.90 41.30
CA GLY A 805 -9.44 -38.44 41.49
C GLY A 805 -10.38 -39.59 41.83
N ARG A 806 -10.25 -40.74 41.14
CA ARG A 806 -11.02 -41.96 41.44
C ARG A 806 -10.82 -42.43 42.87
N HIS A 807 -9.58 -42.55 43.32
CA HIS A 807 -9.28 -42.97 44.70
C HIS A 807 -9.83 -42.00 45.75
N SER A 808 -9.78 -40.70 45.45
CA SER A 808 -10.34 -39.68 46.34
C SER A 808 -11.87 -39.80 46.44
N PHE A 809 -12.54 -40.04 45.33
CA PHE A 809 -14.00 -40.23 45.28
C PHE A 809 -14.45 -41.50 46.00
N ASP A 810 -13.78 -42.63 45.77
CA ASP A 810 -14.09 -43.90 46.45
C ASP A 810 -13.89 -43.77 47.97
N PHE A 811 -12.83 -43.05 48.39
CA PHE A 811 -12.51 -42.81 49.80
C PHE A 811 -13.54 -41.89 50.49
N LEU A 812 -13.94 -40.80 49.83
CA LEU A 812 -14.97 -39.89 50.33
C LEU A 812 -16.31 -40.60 50.52
N THR A 813 -16.74 -41.35 49.51
CA THR A 813 -18.02 -42.07 49.54
C THR A 813 -18.09 -43.01 50.75
N VAL A 814 -17.04 -43.80 50.98
CA VAL A 814 -16.96 -44.75 52.11
C VAL A 814 -16.96 -44.03 53.48
N ILE A 815 -16.33 -42.86 53.56
CA ILE A 815 -16.23 -42.09 54.79
C ILE A 815 -17.54 -41.38 55.14
N SER A 816 -18.14 -40.67 54.19
CA SER A 816 -19.43 -39.98 54.39
C SER A 816 -20.52 -40.98 54.79
N LEU A 817 -20.53 -42.16 54.16
CA LEU A 817 -21.45 -43.26 54.50
C LEU A 817 -21.24 -43.81 55.92
N ARG A 818 -20.03 -43.70 56.49
CA ARG A 818 -19.71 -44.17 57.83
C ARG A 818 -19.90 -43.10 58.90
N HIS A 819 -19.78 -41.82 58.57
CA HIS A 819 -20.14 -40.72 59.46
C HIS A 819 -21.65 -40.69 59.74
N LEU A 820 -22.48 -40.87 58.70
CA LEU A 820 -23.93 -41.05 58.82
C LEU A 820 -24.32 -42.22 59.75
N LEU A 821 -23.45 -43.23 59.87
CA LEU A 821 -23.63 -44.35 60.79
C LEU A 821 -23.18 -44.03 62.23
N HIS A 822 -22.32 -43.04 62.45
CA HIS A 822 -21.69 -42.72 63.75
C HIS A 822 -22.45 -41.68 64.57
N ASP A 823 -23.23 -40.77 63.96
CA ASP A 823 -24.17 -39.89 64.71
C ASP A 823 -25.16 -40.69 65.56
N LYS A 824 -25.35 -41.96 65.21
CA LYS A 824 -26.18 -42.91 65.96
C LYS A 824 -25.58 -43.33 67.29
N ASP A 825 -24.26 -43.47 67.42
CA ASP A 825 -23.61 -43.79 68.70
C ASP A 825 -23.65 -42.59 69.65
N PHE A 826 -23.59 -41.36 69.12
CA PHE A 826 -23.76 -40.14 69.90
C PHE A 826 -25.18 -40.02 70.47
N ILE A 827 -26.21 -40.32 69.66
CA ILE A 827 -27.61 -40.39 70.11
C ILE A 827 -27.82 -41.54 71.11
N GLN A 828 -27.22 -42.72 70.90
CA GLN A 828 -27.33 -43.84 71.87
C GLN A 828 -26.66 -43.57 73.22
N THR A 829 -25.65 -42.68 73.26
CA THR A 829 -24.98 -42.29 74.52
C THR A 829 -25.76 -41.20 75.27
N LEU A 830 -26.47 -40.33 74.55
CA LEU A 830 -27.37 -39.32 75.13
C LEU A 830 -28.63 -39.93 75.77
N PHE A 831 -29.08 -41.09 75.30
CA PHE A 831 -30.27 -41.79 75.85
C PHE A 831 -29.97 -42.91 76.85
N ASN A 832 -28.70 -43.25 77.11
CA ASN A 832 -28.31 -44.24 78.14
C ASN A 832 -27.83 -43.61 79.46
N ASN A 833 -27.88 -42.28 79.58
CA ASN A 833 -27.72 -41.56 80.85
C ASN A 833 -29.06 -40.91 81.26
N GLU A 834 -30.04 -41.75 81.58
CA GLU A 834 -31.09 -41.47 82.58
C GLU A 834 -31.07 -42.57 83.64
#